data_AF-A0A951H9Y1-F1
#
_entry.id   AF-A0A951H9Y1-F1
#
_cell.length_a   1.000
_cell.length_b   1.000
_cell.length_c   1.000
_cell.angle_alpha   90.00
_cell.angle_beta   90.00
_cell.angle_gamma   90.00
#
_symmetry.space_group_name_H-M   'P 1'
#
loop_
_entity.id
_entity.type
_entity.pdbx_description
1 polymer ?
#
loop_
_entity_poly.entity_id
_entity_poly.type
_entity_poly.pdbx_seq_one_letter_code
_entity_poly.pdbx_strand_id
1 'polypeptide(L)'
;MNLSTLSRCCLLFFCSMISNLKPQAAENPLQVDFNGARGLTLKYRGVPVIRQSSLYIVKPGWAGLLYDQRTQKQSITRSQSGELPKLTVTGENSVFRAQYQFEAVNESSFRIRFEGRLLQDVPAAIEYAAGYFNANLIAGRPYQAQTKAGTIQGVVPVYPASDEQSKNDLAPNFTSLDFDSRLGQMKVEVQCAEQVTFFDARRDSQDWAKAAPVFWCGLMAGSWPLQVNKPVQLEMLISLHPIPEPQPQELVLQPSVQEAPIAQGPGKHSLQIIPQPKRISWAESYNSAVNSDVGDVNFRKSIGQWSVTGPQSSASVADAITQLMQERFGLQVPTPHIYTHPEAWTVIKLGNAGRGTFLKANQLQQLDWARNPEGYRLKADTKGITISAPTAAGAFYGVQTLAQVLQLSSATPPTLHCPTVIIEDWPTFSFRGAHWFPSASGVPFDKKLIQRIMARYKLNAAVMQCEAARWESHPEIAAPNSIYKADLQALVALCRHNFIEPIPLINTPGHAEWMFRNGQHLDLAEDPSTPYAYCVNNPRSDAFIKDILGEAIEVFKPSYFHLGHDEVTMRGRFPNPDDPRCRNQSVTDLVLTHATRLDQWLAERKIRMMIWGDMLLSGQEGVAAANALNPQTAQERRQRLPKDITVADWQYSGTQFPSQQLLHRVGLQTIACTWYDPQNIYRFTQAARQAQAWGLLQTTWAGYFPDETVLESEFRQFSAFILAAEYTWTGRTEVPAALPYDPAEVFRDAYFSETQQTRPGTLVNLIPAAQVPATDWLGLGPGWELASLLPASDKPQTPSDYDGILFHIPQDKVVVLGNTLQPAGTLSSLTVEVHRKARHLALLNATVWSVPNGTIAARMLVDYADGSQRTMDLVTGRNTASWQQDSPALYAPIGRKTKSPASTPIALRVTRWQNPDPQREISRIRFVPVDAEASLVLAGVTLIQ
;
A
#
# COMPACT_ATOMS: atom_id res chain seq x y z
N MET A 1 -38.58 -12.60 -45.08
CA MET A 1 -38.41 -14.02 -44.71
C MET A 1 -38.47 -14.14 -43.19
N ASN A 2 -39.16 -15.17 -42.69
CA ASN A 2 -39.88 -15.20 -41.41
C ASN A 2 -39.05 -15.14 -40.11
N LEU A 3 -39.65 -14.45 -39.13
CA LEU A 3 -39.23 -14.22 -37.74
C LEU A 3 -39.61 -15.37 -36.76
N SER A 4 -39.89 -16.58 -37.25
CA SER A 4 -40.52 -17.64 -36.45
C SER A 4 -39.61 -18.80 -36.03
N THR A 5 -38.29 -18.74 -36.28
CA THR A 5 -37.38 -19.88 -36.02
C THR A 5 -36.32 -19.62 -34.94
N LEU A 6 -36.11 -18.37 -34.49
CA LEU A 6 -35.17 -18.06 -33.40
C LEU A 6 -35.75 -18.24 -31.99
N SER A 7 -37.07 -18.37 -31.85
CA SER A 7 -37.72 -18.41 -30.52
C SER A 7 -37.78 -19.81 -29.88
N ARG A 8 -37.28 -20.87 -30.56
CA ARG A 8 -37.22 -22.24 -30.01
C ARG A 8 -35.83 -22.72 -29.60
N CYS A 9 -34.75 -22.04 -29.99
CA CYS A 9 -33.39 -22.35 -29.50
C CYS A 9 -33.01 -21.61 -28.21
N CYS A 10 -33.66 -20.48 -27.87
CA CYS A 10 -33.37 -19.74 -26.64
C CYS A 10 -34.05 -20.33 -25.38
N LEU A 11 -35.12 -21.12 -25.53
CA LEU A 11 -35.81 -21.73 -24.37
C LEU A 11 -35.14 -23.01 -23.84
N LEU A 12 -34.22 -23.63 -24.59
CA LEU A 12 -33.47 -24.81 -24.15
C LEU A 12 -32.11 -24.46 -23.52
N PHE A 13 -31.62 -23.23 -23.71
CA PHE A 13 -30.39 -22.74 -23.06
C PHE A 13 -30.64 -22.13 -21.67
N PHE A 14 -31.87 -21.68 -21.37
CA PHE A 14 -32.21 -21.05 -20.09
C PHE A 14 -32.69 -22.01 -19.00
N CYS A 15 -33.05 -23.26 -19.35
CA CYS A 15 -33.38 -24.29 -18.36
C CYS A 15 -32.16 -25.10 -17.86
N SER A 16 -30.95 -24.97 -18.44
CA SER A 16 -29.78 -25.76 -18.00
C SER A 16 -28.95 -25.11 -16.89
N MET A 17 -29.25 -23.86 -16.51
CA MET A 17 -28.57 -23.13 -15.42
C MET A 17 -29.27 -23.26 -14.05
N ILE A 18 -30.43 -23.95 -13.97
CA ILE A 18 -31.15 -24.17 -12.69
C ILE A 18 -31.39 -25.66 -12.40
N SER A 19 -30.90 -26.59 -13.25
CA SER A 19 -31.11 -28.04 -13.02
C SER A 19 -29.91 -28.95 -13.31
N ASN A 20 -28.68 -28.45 -13.15
CA ASN A 20 -27.48 -29.30 -13.14
C ASN A 20 -26.87 -29.41 -11.74
N LEU A 21 -27.68 -29.80 -10.76
CA LEU A 21 -27.22 -30.65 -9.67
C LEU A 21 -27.36 -32.12 -10.14
N LYS A 22 -26.62 -32.49 -11.18
CA LYS A 22 -26.16 -33.87 -11.26
C LYS A 22 -25.14 -34.01 -10.13
N PRO A 23 -25.12 -35.10 -9.34
CA PRO A 23 -23.97 -35.37 -8.50
C PRO A 23 -22.75 -35.45 -9.44
N GLN A 24 -21.98 -34.36 -9.46
CA GLN A 24 -20.65 -34.35 -10.03
C GLN A 24 -19.94 -35.50 -9.33
N ALA A 25 -19.40 -36.47 -10.08
CA ALA A 25 -18.65 -37.58 -9.49
C ALA A 25 -17.71 -36.95 -8.45
N ALA A 26 -17.78 -37.42 -7.20
CA ALA A 26 -17.12 -36.76 -6.08
C ALA A 26 -15.66 -36.50 -6.46
N GLU A 27 -15.33 -35.25 -6.76
CA GLU A 27 -13.96 -34.88 -7.09
C GLU A 27 -13.12 -35.23 -5.87
N ASN A 28 -11.94 -35.82 -6.11
CA ASN A 28 -11.03 -36.14 -5.02
C ASN A 28 -10.82 -34.87 -4.18
N PRO A 29 -11.08 -34.91 -2.86
CA PRO A 29 -10.96 -33.73 -2.01
C PRO A 29 -9.53 -33.18 -2.00
N LEU A 30 -8.52 -33.99 -2.34
CA LEU A 30 -7.15 -33.55 -2.52
C LEU A 30 -6.91 -33.02 -3.94
N GLN A 31 -6.40 -31.80 -4.01
CA GLN A 31 -5.92 -31.16 -5.23
C GLN A 31 -4.44 -30.85 -5.06
N VAL A 32 -3.62 -31.34 -5.99
CA VAL A 32 -2.17 -31.16 -5.99
C VAL A 32 -1.77 -30.50 -7.29
N ASP A 33 -1.00 -29.42 -7.22
CA ASP A 33 -0.44 -28.77 -8.39
C ASP A 33 1.01 -28.32 -8.16
N PHE A 34 1.74 -28.14 -9.25
CA PHE A 34 3.09 -27.59 -9.23
C PHE A 34 3.27 -26.56 -10.35
N ASN A 35 3.72 -25.37 -9.98
CA ASN A 35 4.06 -24.28 -10.90
C ASN A 35 5.49 -23.83 -10.63
N GLY A 36 6.38 -23.79 -11.63
CA GLY A 36 7.80 -23.52 -11.39
C GLY A 36 8.11 -22.28 -10.54
N ALA A 37 7.31 -21.21 -10.66
CA ALA A 37 7.48 -20.00 -9.85
C ALA A 37 6.94 -20.12 -8.42
N ARG A 38 5.89 -20.92 -8.18
CA ARG A 38 5.24 -21.08 -6.85
C ARG A 38 5.52 -22.44 -6.18
N GLY A 39 6.19 -23.35 -6.86
CA GLY A 39 6.34 -24.74 -6.42
C GLY A 39 5.00 -25.47 -6.22
N LEU A 40 4.96 -26.31 -5.20
CA LEU A 40 3.84 -27.16 -4.82
C LEU A 40 2.69 -26.34 -4.21
N THR A 41 1.47 -26.56 -4.70
CA THR A 41 0.24 -26.22 -3.99
C THR A 41 -0.51 -27.49 -3.63
N LEU A 42 -0.93 -27.60 -2.37
CA LEU A 42 -1.76 -28.70 -1.87
C LEU A 42 -3.03 -28.13 -1.25
N LYS A 43 -4.19 -28.54 -1.74
CA LYS A 43 -5.49 -28.19 -1.17
C LYS A 43 -6.25 -29.43 -0.74
N TYR A 44 -7.02 -29.30 0.33
CA TYR A 44 -7.99 -30.28 0.78
C TYR A 44 -9.37 -29.61 0.86
N ARG A 45 -10.37 -30.12 0.13
CA ARG A 45 -11.71 -29.52 0.02
C ARG A 45 -11.67 -28.02 -0.33
N GLY A 46 -10.77 -27.68 -1.27
CA GLY A 46 -10.51 -26.30 -1.70
C GLY A 46 -9.66 -25.45 -0.75
N VAL A 47 -9.48 -25.84 0.52
CA VAL A 47 -8.68 -25.10 1.50
C VAL A 47 -7.19 -25.41 1.31
N PRO A 48 -6.31 -24.39 1.19
CA PRO A 48 -4.87 -24.61 1.10
C PRO A 48 -4.32 -25.24 2.39
N VAL A 49 -3.65 -26.39 2.25
CA VAL A 49 -2.82 -27.01 3.29
C VAL A 49 -1.38 -26.51 3.12
N ILE A 50 -0.85 -26.59 1.89
CA ILE A 50 0.42 -25.98 1.49
C ILE A 50 0.11 -24.94 0.40
N ARG A 51 0.48 -23.69 0.64
CA ARG A 51 0.21 -22.58 -0.29
C ARG A 51 1.20 -22.54 -1.45
N GLN A 52 2.46 -22.86 -1.19
CA GLN A 52 3.55 -22.83 -2.16
C GLN A 52 4.72 -23.70 -1.63
N SER A 53 5.76 -23.89 -2.44
CA SER A 53 7.05 -24.45 -2.03
C SER A 53 8.19 -23.80 -2.81
N SER A 54 9.43 -23.86 -2.32
CA SER A 54 10.58 -23.26 -3.00
C SER A 54 11.87 -24.00 -2.74
N LEU A 55 12.74 -24.04 -3.75
CA LEU A 55 14.10 -24.56 -3.65
C LEU A 55 15.11 -23.53 -4.16
N TYR A 56 16.10 -23.25 -3.32
CA TYR A 56 17.29 -22.48 -3.66
C TYR A 56 18.55 -23.26 -3.30
N ILE A 57 19.55 -23.18 -4.18
CA ILE A 57 20.92 -23.54 -3.86
C ILE A 57 21.73 -22.25 -3.88
N VAL A 58 22.36 -21.93 -2.76
CA VAL A 58 23.01 -20.64 -2.53
C VAL A 58 24.50 -20.81 -2.28
N LYS A 59 25.26 -19.77 -2.63
CA LYS A 59 26.64 -19.59 -2.20
C LYS A 59 26.69 -19.25 -0.70
N PRO A 60 27.84 -19.48 -0.03
CA PRO A 60 28.01 -19.13 1.38
C PRO A 60 27.58 -17.69 1.68
N GLY A 61 26.89 -17.49 2.81
CA GLY A 61 26.44 -16.18 3.26
C GLY A 61 25.43 -15.50 2.33
N TRP A 62 24.68 -16.27 1.53
CA TRP A 62 23.74 -15.75 0.54
C TRP A 62 24.39 -14.85 -0.53
N ALA A 63 25.69 -15.03 -0.80
CA ALA A 63 26.45 -14.23 -1.76
C ALA A 63 26.03 -14.44 -3.24
N GLY A 64 25.05 -15.29 -3.52
CA GLY A 64 24.48 -15.51 -4.84
C GLY A 64 23.73 -16.84 -4.96
N LEU A 65 22.88 -16.94 -5.98
CA LEU A 65 22.11 -18.15 -6.31
C LEU A 65 22.89 -19.03 -7.30
N LEU A 66 22.99 -20.33 -7.02
CA LEU A 66 23.54 -21.37 -7.90
C LEU A 66 22.41 -22.16 -8.61
N TYR A 67 21.26 -22.26 -7.95
CA TYR A 67 20.03 -22.83 -8.51
C TYR A 67 18.83 -22.09 -7.91
N ASP A 68 17.90 -21.70 -8.77
CA ASP A 68 16.64 -21.09 -8.38
C ASP A 68 15.51 -21.79 -9.12
N GLN A 69 14.65 -22.49 -8.37
CA GLN A 69 13.49 -23.21 -8.92
C GLN A 69 12.64 -22.33 -9.84
N ARG A 70 12.50 -21.04 -9.56
CA ARG A 70 11.61 -20.12 -10.27
C ARG A 70 12.07 -19.86 -11.70
N THR A 71 13.37 -19.94 -11.94
CA THR A 71 14.00 -19.65 -13.25
C THR A 71 14.40 -20.92 -13.99
N GLN A 72 14.41 -22.08 -13.31
CA GLN A 72 14.75 -23.35 -13.94
C GLN A 72 13.63 -23.89 -14.82
N LYS A 73 13.99 -24.37 -16.02
CA LYS A 73 13.10 -25.21 -16.82
C LYS A 73 12.89 -26.54 -16.10
N GLN A 74 11.64 -26.98 -16.03
CA GLN A 74 11.25 -28.20 -15.33
C GLN A 74 10.45 -29.11 -16.24
N SER A 75 10.68 -30.41 -16.11
CA SER A 75 9.82 -31.45 -16.67
C SER A 75 8.83 -31.90 -15.61
N ILE A 76 7.54 -31.90 -15.95
CA ILE A 76 6.44 -32.28 -15.06
C ILE A 76 5.66 -33.43 -15.69
N THR A 77 5.53 -34.54 -14.98
CA THR A 77 4.70 -35.69 -15.36
C THR A 77 3.55 -35.85 -14.36
N ARG A 78 2.32 -36.03 -14.84
CA ARG A 78 1.10 -36.15 -14.02
C ARG A 78 0.48 -37.55 -14.18
N SER A 79 -0.19 -38.06 -13.15
CA SER A 79 -1.02 -39.28 -13.26
C SER A 79 -2.21 -39.10 -14.20
N GLN A 80 -2.81 -40.22 -14.63
CA GLN A 80 -3.96 -40.19 -15.53
C GLN A 80 -5.24 -39.74 -14.81
N SER A 81 -6.20 -39.20 -15.57
CA SER A 81 -7.50 -38.78 -15.03
C SER A 81 -8.23 -39.97 -14.40
N GLY A 82 -8.67 -39.82 -13.14
CA GLY A 82 -9.37 -40.87 -12.38
C GLY A 82 -8.48 -41.67 -11.42
N GLU A 83 -7.15 -41.49 -11.47
CA GLU A 83 -6.21 -42.00 -10.46
C GLU A 83 -6.04 -40.99 -9.31
N LEU A 84 -5.48 -41.45 -8.18
CA LEU A 84 -5.02 -40.55 -7.12
C LEU A 84 -3.96 -39.57 -7.70
N PRO A 85 -4.02 -38.28 -7.33
CA PRO A 85 -3.07 -37.29 -7.84
C PRO A 85 -1.61 -37.69 -7.60
N LYS A 86 -0.81 -37.77 -8.67
CA LYS A 86 0.64 -37.99 -8.60
C LYS A 86 1.37 -37.07 -9.57
N LEU A 87 2.40 -36.39 -9.09
CA LEU A 87 3.22 -35.45 -9.84
C LEU A 87 4.69 -35.78 -9.64
N THR A 88 5.42 -35.95 -10.73
CA THR A 88 6.89 -36.04 -10.72
C THR A 88 7.44 -34.80 -11.40
N VAL A 89 8.32 -34.07 -10.72
CA VAL A 89 8.95 -32.86 -11.23
C VAL A 89 10.46 -33.05 -11.25
N THR A 90 11.12 -32.70 -12.34
CA THR A 90 12.59 -32.69 -12.43
C THR A 90 13.06 -31.35 -12.96
N GLY A 91 14.02 -30.73 -12.28
CA GLY A 91 14.67 -29.51 -12.73
C GLY A 91 16.18 -29.59 -12.51
N GLU A 92 16.96 -29.24 -13.53
CA GLU A 92 18.41 -29.40 -13.53
C GLU A 92 19.08 -28.22 -14.23
N ASN A 93 20.21 -27.78 -13.71
CA ASN A 93 21.16 -26.92 -14.41
C ASN A 93 22.56 -27.52 -14.32
N SER A 94 23.59 -26.79 -14.76
CA SER A 94 24.96 -27.30 -14.74
C SER A 94 25.52 -27.63 -13.34
N VAL A 95 24.94 -27.07 -12.27
CA VAL A 95 25.46 -27.17 -10.89
C VAL A 95 24.62 -28.11 -10.02
N PHE A 96 23.30 -28.18 -10.22
CA PHE A 96 22.41 -28.91 -9.32
C PHE A 96 21.24 -29.56 -10.06
N ARG A 97 20.87 -30.77 -9.60
CA ARG A 97 19.68 -31.52 -10.03
C ARG A 97 18.71 -31.69 -8.87
N ALA A 98 17.44 -31.40 -9.11
CA ALA A 98 16.33 -31.63 -8.19
C ALA A 98 15.29 -32.57 -8.81
N GLN A 99 14.83 -33.55 -8.04
CA GLN A 99 13.70 -34.41 -8.38
C GLN A 99 12.68 -34.43 -7.24
N TYR A 100 11.42 -34.20 -7.59
CA TYR A 100 10.29 -34.21 -6.67
C TYR A 100 9.30 -35.30 -7.07
N GLN A 101 8.69 -35.95 -6.08
CA GLN A 101 7.48 -36.75 -6.26
C GLN A 101 6.44 -36.32 -5.22
N PHE A 102 5.25 -36.02 -5.70
CA PHE A 102 4.11 -35.59 -4.91
C PHE A 102 2.99 -36.58 -5.18
N GLU A 103 2.50 -37.30 -4.17
CA GLU A 103 1.59 -38.44 -4.37
C GLU A 103 0.50 -38.44 -3.31
N ALA A 104 -0.77 -38.40 -3.73
CA ALA A 104 -1.88 -38.73 -2.86
C ALA A 104 -1.84 -40.24 -2.57
N VAL A 105 -1.70 -40.60 -1.29
CA VAL A 105 -1.66 -41.99 -0.80
C VAL A 105 -3.07 -42.56 -0.68
N ASN A 106 -4.03 -41.70 -0.31
CA ASN A 106 -5.46 -41.93 -0.32
C ASN A 106 -6.16 -40.55 -0.39
N GLU A 107 -7.48 -40.48 -0.20
CA GLU A 107 -8.27 -39.24 -0.28
C GLU A 107 -7.94 -38.19 0.80
N SER A 108 -7.13 -38.50 1.81
CA SER A 108 -6.83 -37.60 2.94
C SER A 108 -5.35 -37.61 3.36
N SER A 109 -4.51 -38.36 2.65
CA SER A 109 -3.08 -38.47 2.94
C SER A 109 -2.25 -38.21 1.69
N PHE A 110 -1.18 -37.45 1.82
CA PHE A 110 -0.34 -36.99 0.74
C PHE A 110 1.14 -37.09 1.11
N ARG A 111 1.96 -37.56 0.17
CA ARG A 111 3.38 -37.78 0.35
C ARG A 111 4.19 -36.86 -0.54
N ILE A 112 5.21 -36.23 0.04
CA ILE A 112 6.25 -35.46 -0.64
C ILE A 112 7.56 -36.25 -0.55
N ARG A 113 8.18 -36.51 -1.69
CA ARG A 113 9.57 -36.97 -1.79
C ARG A 113 10.39 -35.96 -2.57
N PHE A 114 11.58 -35.69 -2.08
CA PHE A 114 12.56 -34.84 -2.74
C PHE A 114 13.92 -35.52 -2.71
N GLU A 115 14.62 -35.50 -3.84
CA GLU A 115 16.04 -35.83 -3.94
C GLU A 115 16.77 -34.71 -4.70
N GLY A 116 17.80 -34.16 -4.06
CA GLY A 116 18.69 -33.15 -4.62
C GLY A 116 20.12 -33.64 -4.72
N ARG A 117 20.82 -33.29 -5.80
CA ARG A 117 22.25 -33.63 -6.00
C ARG A 117 23.03 -32.44 -6.54
N LEU A 118 24.13 -32.13 -5.87
CA LEU A 118 25.15 -31.21 -6.36
C LEU A 118 26.00 -31.91 -7.43
N LEU A 119 26.10 -31.33 -8.61
CA LEU A 119 26.78 -31.90 -9.78
C LEU A 119 28.21 -31.39 -9.95
N GLN A 120 28.55 -30.26 -9.32
CA GLN A 120 29.88 -29.64 -9.38
C GLN A 120 30.43 -29.38 -7.99
N ASP A 121 31.76 -29.48 -7.84
CA ASP A 121 32.44 -29.19 -6.58
C ASP A 121 32.55 -27.69 -6.34
N VAL A 122 31.45 -27.10 -5.89
CA VAL A 122 31.35 -25.68 -5.54
C VAL A 122 30.78 -25.54 -4.14
N PRO A 123 31.24 -24.55 -3.34
CA PRO A 123 30.66 -24.29 -2.03
C PRO A 123 29.16 -23.93 -2.16
N ALA A 124 28.29 -24.83 -1.72
CA ALA A 124 26.84 -24.73 -1.90
C ALA A 124 26.07 -25.14 -0.64
N ALA A 125 25.00 -24.40 -0.34
CA ALA A 125 24.03 -24.71 0.70
C ALA A 125 22.64 -24.90 0.09
N ILE A 126 21.81 -25.73 0.72
CA ILE A 126 20.41 -25.92 0.32
C ILE A 126 19.48 -25.11 1.23
N GLU A 127 18.50 -24.46 0.61
CA GLU A 127 17.27 -24.03 1.26
C GLU A 127 16.09 -24.60 0.48
N TYR A 128 15.43 -25.60 1.07
CA TYR A 128 14.26 -26.23 0.49
C TYR A 128 13.07 -26.10 1.41
N ALA A 129 12.17 -25.15 1.11
CA ALA A 129 10.86 -25.06 1.73
C ALA A 129 9.95 -26.10 1.10
N ALA A 130 9.81 -27.27 1.74
CA ALA A 130 8.92 -28.35 1.29
C ALA A 130 7.45 -27.91 1.27
N GLY A 131 7.09 -26.98 2.15
CA GLY A 131 5.81 -26.30 2.09
C GLY A 131 5.75 -25.06 2.96
N TYR A 132 5.06 -24.04 2.46
CA TYR A 132 4.55 -22.94 3.26
C TYR A 132 3.13 -23.31 3.71
N PHE A 133 3.02 -23.86 4.92
CA PHE A 133 1.79 -24.40 5.50
C PHE A 133 0.83 -23.29 5.88
N ASN A 134 -0.46 -23.48 5.60
CA ASN A 134 -1.48 -22.49 5.91
C ASN A 134 -1.66 -22.32 7.44
N ALA A 135 -1.31 -21.14 7.96
CA ALA A 135 -1.35 -20.89 9.40
C ALA A 135 -2.78 -20.88 9.98
N ASN A 136 -3.80 -20.54 9.18
CA ASN A 136 -5.19 -20.51 9.64
C ASN A 136 -5.70 -21.89 10.07
N LEU A 137 -5.09 -22.98 9.58
CA LEU A 137 -5.46 -24.34 9.96
C LEU A 137 -5.10 -24.69 11.39
N ILE A 138 -4.01 -24.12 11.92
CA ILE A 138 -3.37 -24.59 13.17
C ILE A 138 -3.16 -23.49 14.21
N ALA A 139 -3.30 -22.20 13.87
CA ALA A 139 -3.16 -21.12 14.83
C ALA A 139 -4.16 -21.26 16.00
N GLY A 140 -3.66 -21.15 17.23
CA GLY A 140 -4.43 -21.35 18.47
C GLY A 140 -4.80 -22.81 18.76
N ARG A 141 -4.27 -23.78 18.00
CA ARG A 141 -4.61 -25.21 18.16
C ARG A 141 -3.53 -25.97 18.93
N PRO A 142 -3.90 -26.98 19.73
CA PRO A 142 -2.95 -27.89 20.34
C PRO A 142 -2.08 -28.61 19.31
N TYR A 143 -0.82 -28.83 19.65
CA TYR A 143 0.11 -29.65 18.88
C TYR A 143 1.01 -30.50 19.75
N GLN A 144 1.49 -31.60 19.18
CA GLN A 144 2.52 -32.45 19.74
C GLN A 144 3.57 -32.73 18.67
N ALA A 145 4.84 -32.58 19.02
CA ALA A 145 5.96 -32.92 18.17
C ALA A 145 6.80 -34.03 18.79
N GLN A 146 7.21 -35.01 18.00
CA GLN A 146 8.31 -35.89 18.34
C GLN A 146 9.57 -35.35 17.69
N THR A 147 10.60 -35.07 18.49
CA THR A 147 11.90 -34.57 18.01
C THR A 147 13.03 -35.50 18.42
N LYS A 148 14.20 -35.34 17.80
CA LYS A 148 15.41 -36.07 18.22
C LYS A 148 15.79 -35.80 19.69
N ALA A 149 15.39 -34.68 20.27
CA ALA A 149 15.66 -34.31 21.65
C ALA A 149 14.57 -34.74 22.65
N GLY A 150 13.42 -35.23 22.16
CA GLY A 150 12.27 -35.62 22.99
C GLY A 150 10.94 -35.11 22.46
N THR A 151 9.87 -35.37 23.20
CA THR A 151 8.52 -34.91 22.87
C THR A 151 8.31 -33.46 23.30
N ILE A 152 7.77 -32.62 22.41
CA ILE A 152 7.31 -31.26 22.69
C ILE A 152 5.79 -31.25 22.57
N GLN A 153 5.10 -30.55 23.46
CA GLN A 153 3.64 -30.36 23.41
C GLN A 153 3.31 -28.91 23.76
N GLY A 154 2.28 -28.36 23.12
CA GLY A 154 1.87 -26.99 23.38
C GLY A 154 0.65 -26.57 22.58
N VAL A 155 0.43 -25.27 22.51
CA VAL A 155 -0.59 -24.64 21.67
C VAL A 155 0.14 -23.73 20.70
N VAL A 156 -0.18 -23.84 19.41
CA VAL A 156 0.39 -22.96 18.38
C VAL A 156 -0.03 -21.52 18.71
N PRO A 157 0.91 -20.57 18.86
CA PRO A 157 0.57 -19.19 19.18
C PRO A 157 -0.43 -18.59 18.18
N VAL A 158 -1.39 -17.80 18.67
CA VAL A 158 -2.31 -17.09 17.77
C VAL A 158 -1.57 -15.98 17.01
N TYR A 159 -0.61 -15.30 17.67
CA TYR A 159 0.39 -14.45 17.02
C TYR A 159 1.81 -14.98 17.21
N PRO A 160 2.68 -14.83 16.19
CA PRO A 160 4.11 -15.12 16.32
C PRO A 160 4.77 -14.25 17.39
N ALA A 161 5.75 -14.83 18.09
CA ALA A 161 6.46 -14.19 19.19
C ALA A 161 7.33 -13.01 18.73
N SER A 162 7.99 -13.14 17.57
CA SER A 162 8.85 -12.09 17.00
C SER A 162 8.94 -12.17 15.47
N ASP A 163 9.74 -11.32 14.86
CA ASP A 163 10.16 -11.39 13.45
C ASP A 163 11.42 -12.25 13.24
N GLU A 164 12.07 -12.72 14.32
CA GLU A 164 13.22 -13.62 14.24
C GLU A 164 12.76 -15.08 14.11
N GLN A 165 13.20 -15.75 13.02
CA GLN A 165 12.82 -17.13 12.70
C GLN A 165 13.15 -18.11 13.83
N SER A 166 14.33 -18.01 14.44
CA SER A 166 14.78 -18.93 15.50
C SER A 166 13.94 -18.85 16.78
N LYS A 167 13.34 -17.70 17.07
CA LYS A 167 12.42 -17.52 18.20
C LYS A 167 11.01 -18.02 17.91
N ASN A 168 10.73 -18.36 16.66
CA ASN A 168 9.43 -18.81 16.17
C ASN A 168 9.42 -20.29 15.77
N ASP A 169 10.51 -21.04 16.01
CA ASP A 169 10.56 -22.48 15.77
C ASP A 169 9.66 -23.22 16.77
N LEU A 170 8.70 -24.00 16.26
CA LEU A 170 7.77 -24.75 17.08
C LEU A 170 8.29 -26.15 17.44
N ALA A 171 9.13 -26.72 16.57
CA ALA A 171 9.50 -28.13 16.61
C ALA A 171 10.83 -28.38 15.87
N PRO A 172 11.96 -28.03 16.49
CA PRO A 172 13.27 -28.24 15.88
C PRO A 172 13.53 -29.73 15.68
N ASN A 173 13.97 -30.12 14.47
CA ASN A 173 14.37 -31.50 14.15
C ASN A 173 13.29 -32.55 14.46
N PHE A 174 12.04 -32.25 14.10
CA PHE A 174 10.93 -33.16 14.34
C PHE A 174 10.94 -34.37 13.38
N THR A 175 10.46 -35.51 13.88
CA THR A 175 10.16 -36.70 13.10
C THR A 175 8.66 -36.87 12.89
N SER A 176 7.84 -36.38 13.82
CA SER A 176 6.40 -36.25 13.63
C SER A 176 5.86 -34.98 14.28
N LEU A 177 4.82 -34.42 13.67
CA LEU A 177 4.06 -33.27 14.16
C LEU A 177 2.57 -33.56 14.03
N ASP A 178 1.88 -33.64 15.16
CA ASP A 178 0.46 -33.88 15.26
C ASP A 178 -0.24 -32.58 15.67
N PHE A 179 -1.20 -32.14 14.88
CA PHE A 179 -1.99 -30.93 15.10
C PHE A 179 -3.47 -31.26 15.18
N ASP A 180 -4.16 -30.66 16.15
CA ASP A 180 -5.62 -30.60 16.13
C ASP A 180 -6.08 -29.51 15.15
N SER A 181 -5.93 -29.74 13.83
CA SER A 181 -6.23 -28.71 12.84
C SER A 181 -7.73 -28.45 12.68
N ARG A 182 -8.09 -27.32 12.07
CA ARG A 182 -9.49 -26.98 11.75
C ARG A 182 -10.14 -27.86 10.68
N LEU A 183 -9.35 -28.66 9.97
CA LEU A 183 -9.87 -29.69 9.05
C LEU A 183 -10.00 -31.06 9.73
N GLY A 184 -9.60 -31.19 11.00
CA GLY A 184 -9.46 -32.45 11.73
C GLY A 184 -8.01 -32.72 12.14
N GLN A 185 -7.75 -33.88 12.75
CA GLN A 185 -6.39 -34.23 13.21
C GLN A 185 -5.45 -34.34 12.01
N MET A 186 -4.40 -33.51 11.98
CA MET A 186 -3.40 -33.46 10.91
C MET A 186 -2.06 -33.94 11.46
N LYS A 187 -1.47 -34.93 10.81
CA LYS A 187 -0.15 -35.46 11.16
C LYS A 187 0.83 -35.21 10.01
N VAL A 188 2.01 -34.71 10.33
CA VAL A 188 3.14 -34.55 9.41
C VAL A 188 4.28 -35.43 9.90
N GLU A 189 4.64 -36.44 9.14
CA GLU A 189 5.70 -37.41 9.46
C GLU A 189 6.87 -37.23 8.51
N VAL A 190 8.09 -37.24 9.03
CA VAL A 190 9.33 -37.06 8.27
C VAL A 190 10.17 -38.33 8.39
N GLN A 191 10.59 -38.86 7.24
CA GLN A 191 11.41 -40.05 7.12
C GLN A 191 12.68 -39.75 6.33
N CYS A 192 13.58 -38.95 6.90
CA CYS A 192 14.89 -38.68 6.33
C CYS A 192 15.96 -38.49 7.41
N ALA A 193 17.23 -38.58 7.01
CA ALA A 193 18.35 -38.30 7.90
C ALA A 193 18.52 -36.78 8.19
N GLU A 194 18.11 -35.95 7.24
CA GLU A 194 18.26 -34.50 7.25
C GLU A 194 17.45 -33.82 8.35
N GLN A 195 17.86 -32.60 8.69
CA GLN A 195 17.19 -31.76 9.68
C GLN A 195 16.02 -31.01 9.03
N VAL A 196 14.79 -31.27 9.49
CA VAL A 196 13.59 -30.54 9.06
C VAL A 196 13.17 -29.57 10.15
N THR A 197 12.91 -28.32 9.76
CA THR A 197 12.46 -27.25 10.65
C THR A 197 11.01 -26.90 10.36
N PHE A 198 10.24 -26.52 11.37
CA PHE A 198 8.88 -25.99 11.25
C PHE A 198 8.72 -24.73 12.11
N PHE A 199 8.73 -23.55 11.50
CA PHE A 199 8.68 -22.28 12.23
C PHE A 199 7.56 -21.36 11.75
N ASP A 200 7.10 -20.49 12.65
CA ASP A 200 6.08 -19.47 12.36
C ASP A 200 6.67 -18.30 11.58
N ALA A 201 6.30 -18.20 10.30
CA ALA A 201 6.80 -17.17 9.40
C ALA A 201 5.88 -15.97 9.29
N ARG A 202 4.76 -15.90 10.03
CA ARG A 202 3.75 -14.82 9.88
C ARG A 202 4.27 -13.40 10.14
N ARG A 203 5.42 -13.24 10.79
CA ARG A 203 6.10 -11.94 11.02
C ARG A 203 7.45 -11.82 10.32
N ASP A 204 7.79 -12.76 9.45
CA ASP A 204 9.04 -12.71 8.72
C ASP A 204 9.05 -11.49 7.77
N SER A 205 10.20 -10.83 7.68
CA SER A 205 10.39 -9.62 6.88
C SER A 205 10.38 -9.85 5.37
N GLN A 206 10.50 -11.10 4.91
CA GLN A 206 10.53 -11.46 3.50
C GLN A 206 9.17 -11.32 2.82
N ASP A 207 9.14 -10.96 1.54
CA ASP A 207 7.89 -10.68 0.82
C ASP A 207 6.97 -11.89 0.70
N TRP A 208 7.53 -13.11 0.63
CA TRP A 208 6.74 -14.35 0.59
C TRP A 208 5.92 -14.57 1.88
N ALA A 209 6.41 -14.10 3.03
CA ALA A 209 5.73 -14.21 4.32
C ALA A 209 4.65 -13.13 4.47
N LYS A 210 4.87 -11.95 3.88
CA LYS A 210 3.91 -10.85 3.86
C LYS A 210 2.71 -11.12 2.93
N ALA A 211 2.85 -12.06 1.98
CA ALA A 211 1.81 -12.37 1.01
C ALA A 211 0.65 -13.20 1.58
N ALA A 212 0.92 -14.06 2.56
CA ALA A 212 -0.07 -14.94 3.18
C ALA A 212 0.40 -15.40 4.57
N PRO A 213 -0.50 -15.64 5.54
CA PRO A 213 -0.10 -16.17 6.83
C PRO A 213 0.31 -17.63 6.71
N VAL A 214 1.59 -17.92 6.92
CA VAL A 214 2.19 -19.25 6.71
C VAL A 214 3.15 -19.67 7.82
N PHE A 215 3.28 -20.98 8.00
CA PHE A 215 4.41 -21.62 8.65
C PHE A 215 5.38 -22.14 7.58
N TRP A 216 6.67 -21.96 7.79
CA TRP A 216 7.69 -22.50 6.91
C TRP A 216 8.07 -23.91 7.37
N CYS A 217 8.11 -24.87 6.45
CA CYS A 217 8.53 -26.24 6.72
C CYS A 217 9.49 -26.75 5.65
N GLY A 218 10.65 -27.26 6.06
CA GLY A 218 11.64 -27.72 5.09
C GLY A 218 13.06 -27.93 5.63
N LEU A 219 13.99 -28.04 4.68
CA LEU A 219 15.43 -28.19 4.92
C LEU A 219 16.11 -26.83 4.87
N MET A 220 16.79 -26.48 5.96
CA MET A 220 17.62 -25.27 6.06
C MET A 220 19.09 -25.68 6.13
N ALA A 221 20.00 -24.76 5.82
CA ALA A 221 21.45 -24.92 5.58
C ALA A 221 22.32 -25.64 6.65
N GLY A 222 21.76 -26.43 7.57
CA GLY A 222 22.47 -27.21 8.58
C GLY A 222 23.40 -28.31 8.05
N SER A 223 23.30 -28.68 6.76
CA SER A 223 24.20 -29.63 6.08
C SER A 223 25.23 -28.95 5.18
N TRP A 224 25.70 -27.76 5.59
CA TRP A 224 26.84 -27.11 4.95
C TRP A 224 28.17 -27.86 5.20
N PRO A 225 29.00 -28.05 4.16
CA PRO A 225 28.71 -27.87 2.74
C PRO A 225 27.99 -29.09 2.13
N LEU A 226 27.17 -28.85 1.10
CA LEU A 226 26.68 -29.93 0.24
C LEU A 226 27.87 -30.66 -0.40
N GLN A 227 27.80 -31.99 -0.45
CA GLN A 227 28.84 -32.81 -1.08
C GLN A 227 28.42 -33.21 -2.49
N VAL A 228 29.37 -33.13 -3.42
CA VAL A 228 29.14 -33.52 -4.83
C VAL A 228 28.65 -34.95 -4.91
N ASN A 229 27.59 -35.16 -5.70
CA ASN A 229 26.90 -36.44 -5.93
C ASN A 229 26.33 -37.14 -4.70
N LYS A 230 26.51 -36.61 -3.48
CA LYS A 230 25.82 -37.10 -2.29
C LYS A 230 24.37 -36.62 -2.32
N PRO A 231 23.37 -37.53 -2.30
CA PRO A 231 21.98 -37.14 -2.33
C PRO A 231 21.57 -36.47 -1.01
N VAL A 232 20.84 -35.37 -1.12
CA VAL A 232 20.04 -34.79 -0.04
C VAL A 232 18.60 -35.21 -0.27
N GLN A 233 17.98 -35.83 0.74
CA GLN A 233 16.66 -36.42 0.60
C GLN A 233 15.69 -35.93 1.67
N LEU A 234 14.43 -35.78 1.29
CA LEU A 234 13.30 -35.57 2.20
C LEU A 234 12.16 -36.50 1.78
N GLU A 235 11.63 -37.27 2.72
CA GLU A 235 10.32 -37.92 2.58
C GLU A 235 9.42 -37.41 3.71
N MET A 236 8.27 -36.86 3.33
CA MET A 236 7.28 -36.30 4.25
C MET A 236 5.90 -36.86 3.91
N LEU A 237 5.19 -37.38 4.90
CA LEU A 237 3.79 -37.83 4.79
C LEU A 237 2.90 -36.89 5.60
N ILE A 238 1.88 -36.33 4.95
CA ILE A 238 0.87 -35.49 5.57
C ILE A 238 -0.44 -36.29 5.57
N SER A 239 -0.99 -36.58 6.74
CA SER A 239 -2.23 -37.34 6.90
C SER A 239 -3.27 -36.51 7.64
N LEU A 240 -4.47 -36.42 7.07
CA LEU A 240 -5.63 -35.76 7.67
C LEU A 240 -6.66 -36.80 8.09
N HIS A 241 -7.16 -36.70 9.31
CA HIS A 241 -8.36 -37.40 9.77
C HIS A 241 -9.50 -36.38 9.76
N PRO A 242 -10.23 -36.25 8.65
CA PRO A 242 -11.10 -35.11 8.43
C PRO A 242 -12.32 -35.15 9.34
N ILE A 243 -12.77 -33.98 9.77
CA ILE A 243 -14.10 -33.83 10.36
C ILE A 243 -15.19 -33.80 9.26
N PRO A 244 -16.44 -34.19 9.57
CA PRO A 244 -17.55 -34.09 8.63
C PRO A 244 -17.73 -32.67 8.10
N GLU A 245 -18.09 -32.52 6.82
CA GLU A 245 -18.42 -31.20 6.28
C GLU A 245 -19.71 -30.67 6.93
N PRO A 246 -19.74 -29.38 7.31
CA PRO A 246 -20.97 -28.73 7.71
C PRO A 246 -22.00 -28.79 6.58
N GLN A 247 -23.26 -29.05 6.92
CA GLN A 247 -24.32 -29.00 5.93
C GLN A 247 -24.54 -27.54 5.47
N PRO A 248 -24.70 -27.29 4.16
CA PRO A 248 -24.95 -25.95 3.66
C PRO A 248 -26.28 -25.44 4.21
N GLN A 249 -26.24 -24.26 4.82
CA GLN A 249 -27.41 -23.60 5.38
C GLN A 249 -27.69 -22.31 4.61
N GLU A 250 -28.74 -22.32 3.81
CA GLU A 250 -29.23 -21.13 3.11
C GLU A 250 -30.30 -20.42 3.95
N LEU A 251 -30.28 -19.09 3.95
CA LEU A 251 -31.27 -18.29 4.67
C LEU A 251 -31.84 -17.20 3.78
N VAL A 252 -33.17 -17.06 3.80
CA VAL A 252 -33.90 -15.96 3.17
C VAL A 252 -34.59 -15.16 4.27
N LEU A 253 -34.17 -13.91 4.45
CA LEU A 253 -34.80 -12.96 5.35
C LEU A 253 -35.92 -12.21 4.63
N GLN A 254 -37.11 -12.24 5.24
CA GLN A 254 -38.23 -11.39 4.85
C GLN A 254 -37.89 -9.91 5.12
N PRO A 255 -38.57 -8.94 4.46
CA PRO A 255 -38.26 -7.53 4.59
C PRO A 255 -38.39 -7.06 6.05
N SER A 256 -37.25 -6.85 6.71
CA SER A 256 -37.17 -6.28 8.06
C SER A 256 -36.20 -5.10 8.00
N VAL A 257 -36.75 -3.90 7.90
CA VAL A 257 -36.00 -2.67 7.71
C VAL A 257 -36.46 -1.58 8.67
N GLN A 258 -35.56 -0.65 8.97
CA GLN A 258 -35.83 0.54 9.77
C GLN A 258 -35.42 1.80 8.98
N GLU A 259 -36.32 2.76 8.83
CA GLU A 259 -35.99 4.04 8.20
C GLU A 259 -35.17 4.92 9.16
N ALA A 260 -34.17 5.61 8.62
CA ALA A 260 -33.29 6.52 9.35
C ALA A 260 -33.25 7.87 8.62
N PRO A 261 -33.69 8.98 9.26
CA PRO A 261 -33.60 10.32 8.68
C PRO A 261 -32.17 10.75 8.35
N ILE A 262 -31.19 10.22 9.09
CA ILE A 262 -29.76 10.38 8.85
C ILE A 262 -29.12 8.98 8.96
N ALA A 263 -29.06 8.28 7.83
CA ALA A 263 -28.37 6.98 7.71
C ALA A 263 -26.87 7.17 7.42
N GLN A 264 -26.53 8.25 6.73
CA GLN A 264 -25.15 8.72 6.55
C GLN A 264 -25.05 10.12 7.15
N GLY A 265 -24.04 10.36 7.96
CA GLY A 265 -23.67 11.65 8.54
C GLY A 265 -22.18 11.94 8.35
N PRO A 266 -21.67 13.01 8.97
CA PRO A 266 -20.24 13.27 9.00
C PRO A 266 -19.52 12.15 9.77
N GLY A 267 -18.47 11.58 9.17
CA GLY A 267 -17.64 10.54 9.81
C GLY A 267 -16.99 11.03 11.11
N LYS A 268 -16.63 10.10 11.99
CA LYS A 268 -15.96 10.43 13.26
C LYS A 268 -14.46 10.58 13.02
N HIS A 269 -14.01 11.81 12.77
CA HIS A 269 -12.59 12.08 12.61
C HIS A 269 -11.93 12.36 13.95
N SER A 270 -10.84 11.64 14.26
CA SER A 270 -9.94 12.02 15.34
C SER A 270 -9.33 13.38 15.04
N LEU A 271 -9.20 14.26 16.04
CA LEU A 271 -8.48 15.54 15.92
C LEU A 271 -6.95 15.38 15.91
N GLN A 272 -6.49 14.28 15.33
CA GLN A 272 -5.10 14.01 15.09
C GLN A 272 -4.64 14.85 13.90
N ILE A 273 -3.74 15.78 14.16
CA ILE A 273 -3.17 16.66 13.15
C ILE A 273 -1.89 16.02 12.64
N ILE A 274 -1.81 15.81 11.33
CA ILE A 274 -0.67 15.22 10.62
C ILE A 274 -0.25 16.19 9.48
N PRO A 275 1.00 16.64 9.41
CA PRO A 275 2.05 16.35 10.39
C PRO A 275 1.77 16.95 11.77
N GLN A 276 2.26 16.29 12.84
CA GLN A 276 2.04 16.76 14.21
C GLN A 276 2.66 18.15 14.43
N PRO A 277 1.88 19.18 14.84
CA PRO A 277 2.43 20.51 15.01
C PRO A 277 3.48 20.59 16.12
N LYS A 278 4.50 21.43 15.92
CA LYS A 278 5.56 21.62 16.93
C LYS A 278 5.04 22.22 18.24
N ARG A 279 4.02 23.08 18.19
CA ARG A 279 3.33 23.61 19.37
C ARG A 279 1.82 23.61 19.14
N ILE A 280 1.10 23.06 20.10
CA ILE A 280 -0.37 23.08 20.15
C ILE A 280 -0.82 23.35 21.59
N SER A 281 -1.80 24.23 21.75
CA SER A 281 -2.40 24.56 23.04
C SER A 281 -3.90 24.69 22.86
N TRP A 282 -4.62 23.71 23.42
CA TRP A 282 -6.08 23.73 23.51
C TRP A 282 -6.51 24.57 24.72
N ALA A 283 -7.70 25.18 24.66
CA ALA A 283 -8.27 25.84 25.85
C ALA A 283 -8.56 24.84 26.98
N GLU A 284 -8.48 25.26 28.25
CA GLU A 284 -8.73 24.40 29.43
C GLU A 284 -10.09 23.67 29.42
N SER A 285 -11.11 24.25 28.76
CA SER A 285 -12.43 23.63 28.59
C SER A 285 -12.46 22.48 27.56
N TYR A 286 -11.41 22.34 26.76
CA TYR A 286 -11.25 21.27 25.77
C TYR A 286 -10.66 20.02 26.43
N ASN A 287 -11.51 19.26 27.11
CA ASN A 287 -11.14 17.94 27.60
C ASN A 287 -11.42 16.93 26.48
N SER A 288 -10.36 16.35 25.88
CA SER A 288 -10.38 15.50 24.68
C SER A 288 -11.27 14.25 24.78
N ALA A 289 -11.79 13.94 25.97
CA ALA A 289 -12.65 12.81 26.24
C ALA A 289 -14.14 13.16 26.49
N VAL A 290 -14.55 14.43 26.67
CA VAL A 290 -15.88 14.73 27.27
C VAL A 290 -16.68 15.89 26.66
N ASN A 291 -16.13 16.84 25.90
CA ASN A 291 -16.92 18.01 25.47
C ASN A 291 -16.96 18.21 23.95
N SER A 292 -18.11 17.90 23.33
CA SER A 292 -18.47 18.29 21.96
C SER A 292 -19.18 19.65 21.86
N ASP A 293 -19.49 20.29 22.99
CA ASP A 293 -20.42 21.44 23.03
C ASP A 293 -19.96 22.61 23.92
N VAL A 294 -18.67 22.69 24.31
CA VAL A 294 -18.19 23.74 25.23
C VAL A 294 -17.17 24.66 24.55
N GLY A 295 -17.66 25.84 24.13
CA GLY A 295 -16.83 27.00 23.74
C GLY A 295 -16.52 27.12 22.24
N ASP A 296 -17.35 26.54 21.38
CA ASP A 296 -17.07 26.38 19.95
C ASP A 296 -17.40 27.61 19.08
N VAL A 297 -16.58 27.82 18.06
CA VAL A 297 -16.87 28.80 16.99
C VAL A 297 -17.94 28.22 16.07
N ASN A 298 -19.20 28.68 16.20
CA ASN A 298 -20.25 28.32 15.26
C ASN A 298 -19.98 28.96 13.89
N PHE A 299 -19.39 28.19 12.98
CA PHE A 299 -18.84 28.71 11.73
C PHE A 299 -19.89 29.37 10.83
N ARG A 300 -21.15 28.93 10.85
CA ARG A 300 -22.21 29.44 9.97
C ARG A 300 -22.52 30.92 10.18
N LYS A 301 -22.33 31.45 11.39
CA LYS A 301 -22.51 32.88 11.68
C LYS A 301 -21.25 33.72 11.37
N SER A 302 -20.08 33.09 11.29
CA SER A 302 -18.79 33.78 11.15
C SER A 302 -18.23 33.88 9.71
N ILE A 303 -18.68 33.12 8.72
CA ILE A 303 -18.21 33.34 7.31
C ILE A 303 -18.87 34.57 6.65
N GLY A 304 -19.83 35.24 7.31
CA GLY A 304 -20.46 36.44 6.75
C GLY A 304 -19.44 37.52 6.34
N GLN A 305 -18.25 37.53 6.97
CA GLN A 305 -17.11 38.38 6.60
C GLN A 305 -15.79 37.62 6.82
N TRP A 306 -14.97 37.53 5.77
CA TRP A 306 -13.60 37.05 5.88
C TRP A 306 -12.67 37.79 4.92
N SER A 307 -11.37 37.77 5.21
CA SER A 307 -10.38 38.53 4.47
C SER A 307 -9.02 37.85 4.39
N VAL A 308 -8.30 38.13 3.31
CA VAL A 308 -6.89 37.81 3.14
C VAL A 308 -6.10 39.10 2.99
N THR A 309 -5.05 39.27 3.79
CA THR A 309 -4.14 40.42 3.73
C THR A 309 -2.74 39.92 3.46
N GLY A 310 -1.98 40.58 2.58
CA GLY A 310 -0.59 40.21 2.29
C GLY A 310 -0.12 40.67 0.91
N PRO A 311 1.04 40.20 0.42
CA PRO A 311 1.49 40.45 -0.95
C PRO A 311 0.51 39.90 -1.99
N GLN A 312 0.71 40.23 -3.26
CA GLN A 312 -0.15 39.75 -4.35
C GLN A 312 -0.26 38.20 -4.39
N SER A 313 0.81 37.49 -4.01
CA SER A 313 0.83 36.03 -3.93
C SER A 313 -0.08 35.46 -2.84
N SER A 314 -0.51 36.26 -1.85
CA SER A 314 -1.44 35.83 -0.81
C SER A 314 -2.85 35.59 -1.33
N ALA A 315 -3.23 36.18 -2.47
CA ALA A 315 -4.57 36.04 -3.03
C ALA A 315 -4.93 34.57 -3.33
N SER A 316 -3.98 33.74 -3.76
CA SER A 316 -4.22 32.32 -4.05
C SER A 316 -4.60 31.50 -2.81
N VAL A 317 -4.28 31.97 -1.61
CA VAL A 317 -4.64 31.29 -0.36
C VAL A 317 -6.16 31.37 -0.11
N ALA A 318 -6.85 32.35 -0.70
CA ALA A 318 -8.30 32.42 -0.68
C ALA A 318 -8.94 31.22 -1.40
N ASP A 319 -8.35 30.80 -2.52
CA ASP A 319 -8.84 29.67 -3.32
C ASP A 319 -8.73 28.39 -2.50
N ALA A 320 -7.64 28.21 -1.75
CA ALA A 320 -7.45 27.05 -0.87
C ALA A 320 -8.54 26.90 0.20
N ILE A 321 -9.01 28.01 0.78
CA ILE A 321 -10.13 27.99 1.75
C ILE A 321 -11.44 27.67 1.07
N THR A 322 -11.70 28.31 -0.08
CA THR A 322 -12.92 28.10 -0.85
C THR A 322 -13.02 26.64 -1.30
N GLN A 323 -11.94 26.09 -1.84
CA GLN A 323 -11.82 24.70 -2.24
C GLN A 323 -11.99 23.75 -1.05
N LEU A 324 -11.31 24.02 0.07
CA LEU A 324 -11.47 23.24 1.30
C LEU A 324 -12.95 23.15 1.73
N MET A 325 -13.65 24.28 1.78
CA MET A 325 -15.04 24.33 2.23
C MET A 325 -15.98 23.59 1.28
N GLN A 326 -15.78 23.76 -0.03
CA GLN A 326 -16.58 23.12 -1.05
C GLN A 326 -16.34 21.61 -1.11
N GLU A 327 -15.07 21.18 -1.18
CA GLU A 327 -14.73 19.77 -1.40
C GLU A 327 -15.00 18.92 -0.16
N ARG A 328 -14.62 19.42 1.02
CA ARG A 328 -14.73 18.64 2.26
C ARG A 328 -16.12 18.71 2.89
N PHE A 329 -16.74 19.88 2.87
CA PHE A 329 -17.98 20.12 3.61
C PHE A 329 -19.19 20.43 2.70
N GLY A 330 -18.98 20.58 1.39
CA GLY A 330 -20.06 20.94 0.47
C GLY A 330 -20.60 22.35 0.71
N LEU A 331 -19.83 23.21 1.37
CA LEU A 331 -20.24 24.54 1.78
C LEU A 331 -19.65 25.58 0.82
N GLN A 332 -20.53 26.43 0.29
CA GLN A 332 -20.13 27.64 -0.42
C GLN A 332 -19.77 28.73 0.59
N VAL A 333 -18.68 29.45 0.33
CA VAL A 333 -18.24 30.61 1.12
C VAL A 333 -18.34 31.89 0.28
N PRO A 334 -18.70 33.05 0.87
CA PRO A 334 -18.67 34.33 0.17
C PRO A 334 -17.27 34.66 -0.34
N THR A 335 -17.17 35.53 -1.35
CA THR A 335 -15.88 36.07 -1.81
C THR A 335 -15.18 36.83 -0.66
N PRO A 336 -13.87 36.60 -0.41
CA PRO A 336 -13.14 37.32 0.62
C PRO A 336 -12.88 38.77 0.23
N HIS A 337 -12.64 39.61 1.24
CA HIS A 337 -11.96 40.89 1.02
C HIS A 337 -10.45 40.65 0.91
N ILE A 338 -9.84 41.09 -0.18
CA ILE A 338 -8.39 40.97 -0.40
C ILE A 338 -7.73 42.33 -0.19
N TYR A 339 -6.79 42.41 0.76
CA TYR A 339 -6.02 43.61 1.08
C TYR A 339 -4.55 43.40 0.70
N THR A 340 -4.13 43.97 -0.44
CA THR A 340 -2.76 43.80 -0.95
C THR A 340 -1.79 44.79 -0.32
N HIS A 341 -0.77 44.29 0.36
CA HIS A 341 0.32 45.06 0.95
C HIS A 341 1.66 44.35 0.67
N PRO A 342 2.56 44.92 -0.15
CA PRO A 342 3.76 44.22 -0.66
C PRO A 342 4.71 43.68 0.42
N GLU A 343 4.86 44.40 1.53
CA GLU A 343 5.78 44.05 2.62
C GLU A 343 5.07 43.42 3.82
N ALA A 344 3.76 43.20 3.72
CA ALA A 344 3.00 42.60 4.81
C ALA A 344 3.14 41.08 4.82
N TRP A 345 2.94 40.50 5.99
CA TRP A 345 2.74 39.06 6.14
C TRP A 345 1.41 38.62 5.55
N THR A 346 1.30 37.33 5.25
CA THR A 346 0.01 36.75 4.86
C THR A 346 -0.82 36.49 6.10
N VAL A 347 -1.99 37.13 6.19
CA VAL A 347 -2.94 36.98 7.29
C VAL A 347 -4.32 36.66 6.74
N ILE A 348 -4.91 35.57 7.23
CA ILE A 348 -6.27 35.15 6.94
C ILE A 348 -7.10 35.39 8.19
N LYS A 349 -8.28 36.01 8.04
CA LYS A 349 -9.25 36.19 9.13
C LYS A 349 -10.60 35.66 8.70
N LEU A 350 -11.18 34.77 9.50
CA LEU A 350 -12.53 34.23 9.34
C LEU A 350 -13.37 34.68 10.55
N GLY A 351 -14.50 35.37 10.34
CA GLY A 351 -15.36 35.86 11.41
C GLY A 351 -14.99 37.22 11.99
N ASN A 352 -15.62 37.55 13.12
CA ASN A 352 -15.37 38.77 13.90
C ASN A 352 -14.06 38.68 14.71
N ALA A 353 -13.09 37.92 14.21
CA ALA A 353 -11.74 37.92 14.74
C ALA A 353 -11.33 39.40 14.79
N GLY A 354 -10.98 39.89 15.98
CA GLY A 354 -10.81 41.34 16.22
C GLY A 354 -9.85 41.97 15.20
N ARG A 355 -9.74 43.31 15.20
CA ARG A 355 -8.63 44.00 14.51
C ARG A 355 -7.31 43.54 15.14
N GLY A 356 -6.85 42.35 14.76
CA GLY A 356 -5.58 41.78 15.19
C GLY A 356 -4.54 42.80 14.81
N THR A 357 -3.82 43.26 15.83
CA THR A 357 -2.67 44.14 15.70
C THR A 357 -1.80 43.61 14.57
N PHE A 358 -1.54 44.45 13.57
CA PHE A 358 -0.40 44.25 12.68
C PHE A 358 0.82 44.15 13.58
N LEU A 359 1.26 42.93 13.87
CA LEU A 359 2.47 42.74 14.65
C LEU A 359 3.61 43.16 13.72
N LYS A 360 4.37 44.18 14.15
CA LYS A 360 5.50 44.67 13.38
C LYS A 360 6.53 43.54 13.26
N ALA A 361 7.15 43.41 12.07
CA ALA A 361 8.08 42.32 11.75
C ALA A 361 9.17 42.09 12.81
N ASN A 362 9.62 43.16 13.48
CA ASN A 362 10.63 43.11 14.54
C ASN A 362 10.19 42.42 15.85
N GLN A 363 8.89 42.43 16.18
CA GLN A 363 8.37 41.75 17.38
C GLN A 363 8.20 40.24 17.18
N LEU A 364 8.09 39.81 15.92
CA LEU A 364 7.80 38.42 15.55
C LEU A 364 9.04 37.63 15.12
N GLN A 365 10.13 38.28 14.70
CA GLN A 365 11.42 37.62 14.40
C GLN A 365 12.03 36.87 15.60
N GLN A 366 11.50 37.05 16.82
CA GLN A 366 11.87 36.28 18.00
C GLN A 366 11.16 34.93 18.09
N LEU A 367 10.12 34.67 17.27
CA LEU A 367 9.37 33.41 17.26
C LEU A 367 9.95 32.44 16.22
N ASP A 368 10.11 31.18 16.59
CA ASP A 368 10.75 30.16 15.74
C ASP A 368 10.00 29.97 14.40
N TRP A 369 8.67 29.87 14.44
CA TRP A 369 7.82 29.71 13.25
C TRP A 369 7.92 30.91 12.29
N ALA A 370 8.19 32.11 12.81
CA ALA A 370 8.28 33.33 12.01
C ALA A 370 9.58 33.45 11.21
N ARG A 371 10.63 32.71 11.58
CA ARG A 371 11.92 32.67 10.88
C ARG A 371 11.90 31.72 9.68
N ASN A 372 10.93 30.82 9.63
CA ASN A 372 10.78 29.87 8.54
C ASN A 372 9.76 30.41 7.51
N PRO A 373 10.08 30.46 6.21
CA PRO A 373 9.14 30.96 5.20
C PRO A 373 7.84 30.15 5.11
N GLU A 374 7.88 28.86 5.47
CA GLU A 374 6.73 27.94 5.47
C GLU A 374 6.06 27.84 6.85
N GLY A 375 6.53 28.59 7.85
CA GLY A 375 5.96 28.58 9.20
C GLY A 375 4.68 29.40 9.32
N TYR A 376 3.83 29.02 10.28
CA TYR A 376 2.56 29.70 10.52
C TYR A 376 2.10 29.62 11.97
N ARG A 377 1.15 30.49 12.30
CA ARG A 377 0.35 30.43 13.53
C ARG A 377 -1.13 30.41 13.19
N LEU A 378 -1.85 29.42 13.70
CA LEU A 378 -3.31 29.32 13.65
C LEU A 378 -3.86 29.58 15.05
N LYS A 379 -4.80 30.52 15.15
CA LYS A 379 -5.54 30.80 16.38
C LYS A 379 -7.03 30.71 16.10
N ALA A 380 -7.74 29.86 16.82
CA ALA A 380 -9.19 29.78 16.86
C ALA A 380 -9.67 30.13 18.28
N ASP A 381 -10.60 31.08 18.39
CA ASP A 381 -11.27 31.44 19.64
C ASP A 381 -12.72 31.87 19.37
N THR A 382 -13.50 32.16 20.41
CA THR A 382 -14.92 32.54 20.30
C THR A 382 -15.21 33.75 19.40
N LYS A 383 -14.19 34.54 19.02
CA LYS A 383 -14.33 35.68 18.09
C LYS A 383 -14.14 35.27 16.63
N GLY A 384 -13.37 34.21 16.36
CA GLY A 384 -13.12 33.70 15.02
C GLY A 384 -11.78 33.00 14.87
N ILE A 385 -11.33 32.86 13.61
CA ILE A 385 -10.06 32.19 13.27
C ILE A 385 -9.11 33.18 12.60
N THR A 386 -7.85 33.15 13.01
CA THR A 386 -6.76 33.87 12.38
C THR A 386 -5.63 32.92 12.03
N ILE A 387 -5.17 32.95 10.77
CA ILE A 387 -3.92 32.32 10.34
C ILE A 387 -2.95 33.44 9.99
N SER A 388 -1.73 33.40 10.51
CA SER A 388 -0.66 34.37 10.23
C SER A 388 0.60 33.64 9.80
N ALA A 389 1.24 34.08 8.73
CA ALA A 389 2.46 33.47 8.21
C ALA A 389 3.36 34.51 7.51
N PRO A 390 4.70 34.31 7.51
CA PRO A 390 5.61 35.19 6.79
C PRO A 390 5.36 35.22 5.27
N THR A 391 4.89 34.09 4.71
CA THR A 391 4.63 33.96 3.27
C THR A 391 3.26 33.33 2.98
N ALA A 392 2.83 33.40 1.72
CA ALA A 392 1.62 32.74 1.26
C ALA A 392 1.68 31.21 1.42
N ALA A 393 2.87 30.59 1.26
CA ALA A 393 3.07 29.15 1.45
C ALA A 393 2.84 28.73 2.92
N GLY A 394 3.37 29.50 3.88
CA GLY A 394 3.10 29.25 5.30
C GLY A 394 1.62 29.38 5.64
N ALA A 395 0.94 30.41 5.10
CA ALA A 395 -0.50 30.59 5.32
C ALA A 395 -1.32 29.44 4.70
N PHE A 396 -0.93 28.98 3.51
CA PHE A 396 -1.51 27.80 2.87
C PHE A 396 -1.37 26.56 3.75
N TYR A 397 -0.20 26.28 4.33
CA TYR A 397 -0.04 25.16 5.27
C TYR A 397 -0.85 25.33 6.56
N GLY A 398 -1.06 26.57 7.02
CA GLY A 398 -2.01 26.88 8.07
C GLY A 398 -3.46 26.52 7.71
N VAL A 399 -3.87 26.71 6.45
CA VAL A 399 -5.18 26.27 5.94
C VAL A 399 -5.28 24.74 5.91
N GLN A 400 -4.19 24.05 5.58
CA GLN A 400 -4.17 22.57 5.62
C GLN A 400 -4.32 22.03 7.04
N THR A 401 -3.72 22.68 8.03
CA THR A 401 -3.94 22.36 9.44
C THR A 401 -5.37 22.72 9.88
N LEU A 402 -5.89 23.88 9.47
CA LEU A 402 -7.28 24.27 9.74
C LEU A 402 -8.25 23.20 9.24
N ALA A 403 -8.05 22.67 8.04
CA ALA A 403 -8.87 21.60 7.50
C ALA A 403 -8.97 20.43 8.47
N GLN A 404 -7.86 19.97 9.03
CA GLN A 404 -7.82 18.82 9.93
C GLN A 404 -8.52 19.08 11.29
N VAL A 405 -8.55 20.34 11.71
CA VAL A 405 -9.19 20.77 12.97
C VAL A 405 -10.70 21.04 12.80
N LEU A 406 -11.15 21.37 11.59
CA LEU A 406 -12.56 21.62 11.30
C LEU A 406 -13.42 20.34 11.35
N GLN A 407 -14.54 20.45 12.05
CA GLN A 407 -15.51 19.36 12.25
C GLN A 407 -16.90 19.77 11.80
N LEU A 408 -17.61 18.88 11.11
CA LEU A 408 -19.01 19.09 10.74
C LEU A 408 -19.90 18.38 11.77
N SER A 409 -20.85 19.11 12.37
CA SER A 409 -21.85 18.52 13.27
C SER A 409 -22.86 17.69 12.49
N SER A 410 -23.40 16.67 13.15
CA SER A 410 -24.59 15.93 12.69
C SER A 410 -25.92 16.68 12.89
N ALA A 411 -25.90 17.91 13.41
CA ALA A 411 -27.11 18.73 13.57
C ALA A 411 -27.83 18.97 12.24
N THR A 412 -29.14 19.22 12.29
CA THR A 412 -29.94 19.60 11.12
C THR A 412 -30.44 21.04 11.27
N PRO A 413 -29.93 22.01 10.49
CA PRO A 413 -28.92 21.86 9.44
C PRO A 413 -27.49 21.70 9.99
N PRO A 414 -26.57 21.08 9.24
CA PRO A 414 -25.20 20.86 9.71
C PRO A 414 -24.47 22.19 9.93
N THR A 415 -23.76 22.26 11.06
CA THR A 415 -22.95 23.38 11.48
C THR A 415 -21.49 22.96 11.51
N LEU A 416 -20.60 23.84 11.06
CA LEU A 416 -19.17 23.61 11.12
C LEU A 416 -18.65 24.15 12.47
N HIS A 417 -17.71 23.44 13.07
CA HIS A 417 -17.14 23.73 14.39
C HIS A 417 -15.62 23.66 14.30
N CYS A 418 -14.98 24.48 15.13
CA CYS A 418 -13.53 24.49 15.31
C CYS A 418 -13.26 24.67 16.81
N PRO A 419 -12.55 23.73 17.46
CA PRO A 419 -12.21 23.90 18.86
C PRO A 419 -11.31 25.12 19.09
N THR A 420 -11.41 25.73 20.27
CA THR A 420 -10.52 26.83 20.65
C THR A 420 -9.09 26.32 20.81
N VAL A 421 -8.18 26.81 19.96
CA VAL A 421 -6.80 26.29 19.85
C VAL A 421 -5.83 27.37 19.38
N ILE A 422 -4.58 27.26 19.85
CA ILE A 422 -3.42 27.95 19.28
C ILE A 422 -2.44 26.90 18.76
N ILE A 423 -2.05 27.01 17.50
CA ILE A 423 -1.07 26.14 16.85
C ILE A 423 0.04 27.02 16.26
N GLU A 424 1.30 26.68 16.55
CA GLU A 424 2.49 27.29 15.94
C GLU A 424 3.35 26.19 15.36
N ASP A 425 3.71 26.32 14.09
CA ASP A 425 4.24 25.17 13.35
C ASP A 425 5.10 25.58 12.15
N TRP A 426 6.08 24.74 11.81
CA TRP A 426 7.06 24.95 10.74
C TRP A 426 7.77 23.62 10.40
N PRO A 427 8.28 23.44 9.17
CA PRO A 427 8.95 22.20 8.79
C PRO A 427 10.37 22.08 9.37
N THR A 428 10.85 20.84 9.47
CA THR A 428 12.23 20.52 9.87
C THR A 428 13.18 20.52 8.66
N PHE A 429 12.72 19.99 7.53
CA PHE A 429 13.46 20.03 6.26
C PHE A 429 12.81 20.98 5.27
N SER A 430 13.65 21.67 4.49
CA SER A 430 13.21 22.60 3.45
C SER A 430 12.74 21.87 2.18
N PHE A 431 13.27 20.69 1.90
CA PHE A 431 12.83 19.85 0.78
C PHE A 431 12.03 18.64 1.28
N ARG A 432 10.78 18.51 0.82
CA ARG A 432 9.86 17.43 1.21
C ARG A 432 9.17 16.93 -0.06
N GLY A 433 9.87 16.05 -0.76
CA GLY A 433 9.52 15.62 -2.11
C GLY A 433 8.75 14.31 -2.18
N ALA A 434 7.94 14.17 -3.23
CA ALA A 434 7.38 12.91 -3.69
C ALA A 434 7.74 12.68 -5.17
N HIS A 435 7.96 11.41 -5.54
CA HIS A 435 8.30 11.00 -6.90
C HIS A 435 7.26 10.03 -7.50
N TRP A 436 6.91 10.23 -8.77
CA TRP A 436 6.07 9.31 -9.57
C TRP A 436 6.18 9.58 -11.08
N PHE A 437 5.57 8.70 -11.88
CA PHE A 437 5.49 8.78 -13.34
C PHE A 437 4.10 9.29 -13.78
N PRO A 438 3.98 10.47 -14.41
CA PRO A 438 2.71 10.95 -14.96
C PRO A 438 2.32 10.19 -16.24
N SER A 439 1.03 9.94 -16.43
CA SER A 439 0.51 9.24 -17.62
C SER A 439 -0.81 9.85 -18.10
N ALA A 440 -1.22 9.56 -19.34
CA ALA A 440 -2.46 10.11 -19.89
C ALA A 440 -3.70 9.62 -19.11
N SER A 441 -3.81 8.33 -18.81
CA SER A 441 -4.88 7.81 -17.94
C SER A 441 -4.71 8.17 -16.47
N GLY A 442 -3.49 8.52 -16.05
CA GLY A 442 -3.12 8.88 -14.67
C GLY A 442 -3.44 10.30 -14.26
N VAL A 443 -3.79 11.22 -15.16
CA VAL A 443 -4.05 12.63 -14.83
C VAL A 443 -5.05 12.81 -13.66
N PRO A 444 -6.19 12.09 -13.58
CA PRO A 444 -7.09 12.20 -12.43
C PRO A 444 -6.47 11.71 -11.12
N PHE A 445 -5.64 10.67 -11.18
CA PHE A 445 -4.88 10.12 -10.06
C PHE A 445 -3.85 11.15 -9.56
N ASP A 446 -3.07 11.74 -10.46
CA ASP A 446 -2.06 12.76 -10.16
C ASP A 446 -2.69 13.98 -9.48
N LYS A 447 -3.83 14.46 -9.96
CA LYS A 447 -4.56 15.59 -9.35
C LYS A 447 -4.96 15.29 -7.90
N LYS A 448 -5.50 14.09 -7.64
CA LYS A 448 -5.86 13.65 -6.27
C LYS A 448 -4.61 13.54 -5.40
N LEU A 449 -3.52 12.99 -5.91
CA LEU A 449 -2.25 12.87 -5.20
C LEU A 449 -1.71 14.24 -4.78
N ILE A 450 -1.69 15.21 -5.71
CA ILE A 450 -1.23 16.58 -5.45
C ILE A 450 -2.11 17.26 -4.40
N GLN A 451 -3.44 17.24 -4.58
CA GLN A 451 -4.36 18.03 -3.74
C GLN A 451 -4.66 17.38 -2.39
N ARG A 452 -4.89 16.07 -2.38
CA ARG A 452 -5.40 15.34 -1.19
C ARG A 452 -4.29 14.75 -0.35
N ILE A 453 -3.11 14.53 -0.92
CA ILE A 453 -1.96 13.95 -0.21
C ILE A 453 -0.85 15.00 -0.06
N MET A 454 -0.21 15.41 -1.16
CA MET A 454 0.97 16.27 -1.07
C MET A 454 0.66 17.61 -0.40
N ALA A 455 -0.33 18.34 -0.91
CA ALA A 455 -0.75 19.63 -0.37
C ALA A 455 -1.27 19.48 1.07
N ARG A 456 -2.18 18.53 1.30
CA ARG A 456 -2.81 18.28 2.62
C ARG A 456 -1.78 17.99 3.72
N TYR A 457 -0.75 17.21 3.40
CA TYR A 457 0.29 16.79 4.34
C TYR A 457 1.61 17.56 4.17
N LYS A 458 1.56 18.69 3.47
CA LYS A 458 2.63 19.70 3.44
C LYS A 458 3.94 19.22 2.79
N LEU A 459 3.87 18.30 1.84
CA LEU A 459 4.95 18.04 0.89
C LEU A 459 5.03 19.23 -0.09
N ASN A 460 6.24 19.59 -0.52
CA ASN A 460 6.48 20.83 -1.26
C ASN A 460 7.26 20.67 -2.57
N ALA A 461 7.62 19.44 -2.95
CA ALA A 461 8.27 19.16 -4.22
C ALA A 461 7.64 17.94 -4.90
N ALA A 462 7.38 18.06 -6.20
CA ALA A 462 6.88 17.00 -7.06
C ALA A 462 7.94 16.65 -8.10
N VAL A 463 8.67 15.55 -7.89
CA VAL A 463 9.64 15.04 -8.87
C VAL A 463 8.90 14.13 -9.85
N MET A 464 8.62 14.66 -11.04
CA MET A 464 7.75 14.01 -12.03
C MET A 464 8.61 13.41 -13.15
N GLN A 465 8.70 12.09 -13.19
CA GLN A 465 9.50 11.37 -14.19
C GLN A 465 8.75 11.30 -15.52
N CYS A 466 9.23 12.04 -16.51
CA CYS A 466 8.46 12.39 -17.71
C CYS A 466 9.21 12.20 -19.04
N GLU A 467 10.29 11.42 -19.10
CA GLU A 467 11.03 11.14 -20.35
C GLU A 467 10.11 10.67 -21.49
N ALA A 468 9.10 9.87 -21.17
CA ALA A 468 8.18 9.30 -22.14
C ALA A 468 6.94 10.17 -22.43
N ALA A 469 6.92 11.46 -22.04
CA ALA A 469 5.83 12.35 -22.44
C ALA A 469 5.79 12.54 -23.96
N ARG A 470 4.67 13.05 -24.48
CA ARG A 470 4.52 13.33 -25.92
C ARG A 470 5.23 14.63 -26.30
N TRP A 471 6.54 14.54 -26.51
CA TRP A 471 7.40 15.64 -26.96
C TRP A 471 7.22 15.92 -28.46
N GLU A 472 7.24 17.20 -28.84
CA GLU A 472 6.99 17.65 -30.22
C GLU A 472 8.24 17.50 -31.11
N SER A 473 9.42 17.64 -30.52
CA SER A 473 10.74 17.43 -31.14
C SER A 473 10.95 15.97 -31.57
N HIS A 474 10.44 15.04 -30.77
CA HIS A 474 10.60 13.60 -30.96
C HIS A 474 9.29 12.84 -30.74
N PRO A 475 8.27 13.00 -31.61
CA PRO A 475 6.98 12.33 -31.45
C PRO A 475 7.06 10.79 -31.52
N GLU A 476 8.12 10.25 -32.11
CA GLU A 476 8.34 8.83 -32.33
C GLU A 476 8.61 7.99 -31.06
N ILE A 477 9.03 8.63 -29.96
CA ILE A 477 9.29 7.95 -28.68
C ILE A 477 8.03 7.80 -27.82
N ALA A 478 6.93 8.48 -28.18
CA ALA A 478 5.68 8.41 -27.45
C ALA A 478 5.11 6.97 -27.44
N ALA A 479 4.65 6.54 -26.27
CA ALA A 479 3.96 5.29 -26.03
C ALA A 479 2.43 5.50 -25.95
N PRO A 480 1.60 4.43 -26.04
CA PRO A 480 0.14 4.56 -26.03
C PRO A 480 -0.43 5.39 -24.88
N ASN A 481 0.14 5.29 -23.66
CA ASN A 481 -0.33 6.01 -22.46
C ASN A 481 0.59 7.18 -22.04
N SER A 482 1.49 7.62 -22.92
CA SER A 482 2.31 8.81 -22.70
C SER A 482 1.44 10.04 -22.48
N ILE A 483 1.73 10.80 -21.43
CA ILE A 483 1.00 12.03 -21.08
C ILE A 483 1.13 13.08 -22.18
N TYR A 484 0.05 13.82 -22.43
CA TYR A 484 0.04 14.95 -23.36
C TYR A 484 0.71 16.18 -22.71
N LYS A 485 1.42 16.97 -23.52
CA LYS A 485 2.08 18.22 -23.07
C LYS A 485 1.12 19.17 -22.35
N ALA A 486 -0.11 19.30 -22.85
CA ALA A 486 -1.15 20.13 -22.22
C ALA A 486 -1.61 19.62 -20.84
N ASP A 487 -1.76 18.30 -20.68
CA ASP A 487 -2.10 17.70 -19.39
C ASP A 487 -0.95 17.85 -18.39
N LEU A 488 0.29 17.66 -18.84
CA LEU A 488 1.48 17.87 -18.02
C LEU A 488 1.61 19.33 -17.57
N GLN A 489 1.35 20.29 -18.47
CA GLN A 489 1.26 21.73 -18.12
C GLN A 489 0.18 22.00 -17.07
N ALA A 490 -0.98 21.35 -17.18
CA ALA A 490 -2.06 21.49 -16.20
C ALA A 490 -1.67 20.93 -14.82
N LEU A 491 -0.95 19.80 -14.77
CA LEU A 491 -0.42 19.25 -13.51
C LEU A 491 0.65 20.16 -12.90
N VAL A 492 1.58 20.68 -13.71
CA VAL A 492 2.59 21.67 -13.28
C VAL A 492 1.94 22.91 -12.68
N ALA A 493 0.90 23.44 -13.33
CA ALA A 493 0.13 24.58 -12.81
C ALA A 493 -0.57 24.24 -11.49
N LEU A 494 -1.14 23.04 -11.38
CA LEU A 494 -1.79 22.56 -10.16
C LEU A 494 -0.80 22.43 -8.99
N CYS A 495 0.41 21.89 -9.22
CA CYS A 495 1.47 21.84 -8.21
C CYS A 495 1.75 23.25 -7.66
N ARG A 496 2.01 24.22 -8.54
CA ARG A 496 2.31 25.60 -8.13
C ARG A 496 1.16 26.29 -7.41
N HIS A 497 -0.08 26.05 -7.84
CA HIS A 497 -1.28 26.55 -7.16
C HIS A 497 -1.35 26.05 -5.70
N ASN A 498 -0.81 24.86 -5.43
CA ASN A 498 -0.75 24.25 -4.10
C ASN A 498 0.61 24.44 -3.40
N PHE A 499 1.44 25.39 -3.84
CA PHE A 499 2.76 25.67 -3.28
C PHE A 499 3.70 24.43 -3.28
N ILE A 500 3.60 23.61 -4.33
CA ILE A 500 4.47 22.48 -4.60
C ILE A 500 5.32 22.84 -5.83
N GLU A 501 6.65 22.76 -5.71
CA GLU A 501 7.57 22.96 -6.84
C GLU A 501 7.58 21.72 -7.74
N PRO A 502 7.16 21.83 -9.01
CA PRO A 502 7.26 20.73 -9.96
C PRO A 502 8.69 20.66 -10.53
N ILE A 503 9.31 19.49 -10.43
CA ILE A 503 10.68 19.20 -10.84
C ILE A 503 10.60 18.10 -11.91
N PRO A 504 10.94 18.37 -13.18
CA PRO A 504 11.00 17.32 -14.19
C PRO A 504 12.16 16.37 -13.88
N LEU A 505 11.90 15.08 -14.04
CA LEU A 505 12.93 14.05 -14.08
C LEU A 505 12.94 13.41 -15.47
N ILE A 506 14.10 13.40 -16.11
CA ILE A 506 14.35 12.69 -17.38
C ILE A 506 15.68 11.97 -17.23
N ASN A 507 15.64 10.63 -17.23
CA ASN A 507 16.83 9.81 -16.98
C ASN A 507 17.86 9.94 -18.11
N THR A 508 19.11 10.17 -17.72
CA THR A 508 20.28 10.29 -18.60
C THR A 508 21.58 9.83 -17.91
N PRO A 509 22.58 9.25 -18.59
CA PRO A 509 22.47 8.55 -19.86
C PRO A 509 21.95 7.11 -19.71
N GLY A 510 21.92 6.56 -18.48
CA GLY A 510 21.29 5.27 -18.16
C GLY A 510 19.76 5.36 -18.16
N HIS A 511 19.10 4.21 -18.07
CA HIS A 511 17.63 4.10 -18.16
C HIS A 511 17.05 4.83 -19.38
N ALA A 512 17.77 4.79 -20.50
CA ALA A 512 17.43 5.48 -21.74
C ALA A 512 16.67 4.58 -22.72
N GLU A 513 16.13 3.43 -22.30
CA GLU A 513 15.39 2.49 -23.17
C GLU A 513 14.21 3.15 -23.87
N TRP A 514 13.64 4.20 -23.28
CA TRP A 514 12.56 5.00 -23.87
C TRP A 514 12.97 5.62 -25.22
N MET A 515 14.26 5.90 -25.44
CA MET A 515 14.77 6.36 -26.74
C MET A 515 14.72 5.26 -27.81
N PHE A 516 14.80 3.99 -27.41
CA PHE A 516 15.05 2.86 -28.31
C PHE A 516 13.85 1.92 -28.47
N ARG A 517 12.78 2.14 -27.70
CA ARG A 517 11.64 1.21 -27.50
C ARG A 517 11.04 0.64 -28.79
N ASN A 518 11.07 1.38 -29.89
CA ASN A 518 10.50 0.98 -31.18
C ASN A 518 11.57 0.48 -32.19
N GLY A 519 12.75 0.08 -31.71
CA GLY A 519 13.90 -0.26 -32.56
C GLY A 519 14.54 0.93 -33.26
N GLN A 520 14.15 2.14 -32.89
CA GLN A 520 14.67 3.40 -33.43
C GLN A 520 15.87 3.89 -32.61
N HIS A 521 16.60 4.86 -33.15
CA HIS A 521 17.70 5.55 -32.47
C HIS A 521 18.81 4.64 -31.92
N LEU A 522 18.92 3.39 -32.41
CA LEU A 522 19.94 2.43 -31.96
C LEU A 522 21.37 2.91 -32.26
N ASP A 523 21.53 3.82 -33.22
CA ASP A 523 22.79 4.50 -33.53
C ASP A 523 23.23 5.51 -32.44
N LEU A 524 22.29 5.91 -31.56
CA LEU A 524 22.55 6.75 -30.39
C LEU A 524 22.93 5.93 -29.15
N ALA A 525 22.61 4.62 -29.12
CA ALA A 525 22.94 3.74 -28.01
C ALA A 525 24.46 3.56 -27.84
N GLU A 526 24.92 3.42 -26.59
CA GLU A 526 26.32 3.04 -26.30
C GLU A 526 26.58 1.59 -26.75
N ASP A 527 25.66 0.68 -26.44
CA ASP A 527 25.70 -0.71 -26.91
C ASP A 527 24.40 -1.07 -27.65
N PRO A 528 24.39 -1.01 -28.99
CA PRO A 528 23.19 -1.32 -29.78
C PRO A 528 22.67 -2.76 -29.59
N SER A 529 23.50 -3.69 -29.11
CA SER A 529 23.08 -5.06 -28.82
C SER A 529 22.24 -5.18 -27.54
N THR A 530 22.39 -4.21 -26.62
CA THR A 530 21.64 -4.10 -25.37
C THR A 530 21.37 -2.61 -25.12
N PRO A 531 20.43 -2.01 -25.87
CA PRO A 531 20.22 -0.56 -25.88
C PRO A 531 19.58 -0.09 -24.56
N TYR A 532 20.44 0.33 -23.64
CA TYR A 532 20.09 0.74 -22.27
C TYR A 532 20.57 2.16 -21.95
N ALA A 533 21.83 2.45 -22.25
CA ALA A 533 22.41 3.78 -22.13
C ALA A 533 22.74 4.35 -23.51
N TYR A 534 22.65 5.67 -23.67
CA TYR A 534 23.11 6.33 -24.90
C TYR A 534 24.60 6.72 -24.84
N CYS A 535 25.22 6.83 -26.01
CA CYS A 535 26.61 7.24 -26.17
C CYS A 535 26.78 8.74 -25.84
N VAL A 536 27.42 9.05 -24.72
CA VAL A 536 27.55 10.45 -24.22
C VAL A 536 28.44 11.35 -25.08
N ASN A 537 29.29 10.74 -25.92
CA ASN A 537 30.19 11.43 -26.85
C ASN A 537 29.67 11.46 -28.28
N ASN A 538 28.48 10.94 -28.54
CA ASN A 538 27.80 11.12 -29.82
C ASN A 538 27.12 12.51 -29.85
N PRO A 539 27.50 13.43 -30.74
CA PRO A 539 26.88 14.75 -30.83
C PRO A 539 25.38 14.70 -31.12
N ARG A 540 24.90 13.65 -31.82
CA ARG A 540 23.47 13.46 -32.07
C ARG A 540 22.70 13.07 -30.82
N SER A 541 23.32 12.33 -29.90
CA SER A 541 22.70 12.03 -28.60
C SER A 541 22.57 13.29 -27.75
N ASP A 542 23.59 14.16 -27.77
CA ASP A 542 23.55 15.45 -27.05
C ASP A 542 22.45 16.39 -27.60
N ALA A 543 22.31 16.48 -28.93
CA ALA A 543 21.25 17.26 -29.56
C ALA A 543 19.86 16.71 -29.21
N PHE A 544 19.65 15.40 -29.39
CA PHE A 544 18.39 14.72 -29.09
C PHE A 544 17.93 14.95 -27.64
N ILE A 545 18.83 14.79 -26.68
CA ILE A 545 18.50 15.00 -25.27
C ILE A 545 18.20 16.48 -25.00
N LYS A 546 18.98 17.41 -25.54
CA LYS A 546 18.74 18.85 -25.35
C LYS A 546 17.42 19.33 -25.94
N ASP A 547 16.95 18.73 -27.03
CA ASP A 547 15.63 19.03 -27.60
C ASP A 547 14.51 18.68 -26.61
N ILE A 548 14.55 17.46 -26.05
CA ILE A 548 13.58 17.01 -25.03
C ILE A 548 13.68 17.81 -23.73
N LEU A 549 14.91 18.02 -23.22
CA LEU A 549 15.12 18.81 -22.00
C LEU A 549 14.64 20.25 -22.20
N GLY A 550 14.81 20.82 -23.40
CA GLY A 550 14.31 22.14 -23.77
C GLY A 550 12.80 22.24 -23.64
N GLU A 551 12.05 21.30 -24.24
CA GLU A 551 10.59 21.26 -24.11
C GLU A 551 10.12 21.04 -22.67
N ALA A 552 10.80 20.19 -21.90
CA ALA A 552 10.50 20.01 -20.49
C ALA A 552 10.73 21.32 -19.70
N ILE A 553 11.79 22.08 -20.00
CA ILE A 553 12.03 23.40 -19.40
C ILE A 553 10.92 24.39 -19.77
N GLU A 554 10.39 24.37 -20.99
CA GLU A 554 9.27 25.22 -21.39
C GLU A 554 7.98 24.92 -20.62
N VAL A 555 7.68 23.62 -20.43
CA VAL A 555 6.50 23.14 -19.70
C VAL A 555 6.63 23.43 -18.22
N PHE A 556 7.75 23.01 -17.61
CA PHE A 556 7.93 23.07 -16.17
C PHE A 556 8.38 24.44 -15.70
N LYS A 557 9.19 25.19 -16.46
CA LYS A 557 9.91 26.39 -16.01
C LYS A 557 10.58 26.17 -14.65
N PRO A 558 11.41 25.13 -14.49
CA PRO A 558 11.76 24.63 -13.18
C PRO A 558 12.91 25.40 -12.54
N SER A 559 12.97 25.43 -11.21
CA SER A 559 14.17 25.89 -10.49
C SER A 559 15.27 24.80 -10.44
N TYR A 560 14.85 23.54 -10.55
CA TYR A 560 15.70 22.36 -10.54
C TYR A 560 15.31 21.37 -11.63
N PHE A 561 16.27 20.69 -12.25
CA PHE A 561 16.01 19.62 -13.21
C PHE A 561 16.71 18.35 -12.76
N HIS A 562 15.97 17.25 -12.62
CA HIS A 562 16.55 15.97 -12.25
C HIS A 562 16.92 15.17 -13.50
N LEU A 563 18.20 14.88 -13.68
CA LEU A 563 18.71 14.21 -14.89
C LEU A 563 18.95 12.72 -14.72
N GLY A 564 18.55 12.16 -13.58
CA GLY A 564 18.74 10.75 -13.29
C GLY A 564 20.19 10.48 -12.97
N HIS A 565 20.95 9.99 -13.94
CA HIS A 565 22.37 9.65 -13.82
C HIS A 565 22.65 8.43 -12.93
N ASP A 566 21.66 7.56 -12.79
CA ASP A 566 21.75 6.29 -12.08
C ASP A 566 22.08 5.13 -13.01
N GLU A 567 22.71 4.11 -12.43
CA GLU A 567 22.72 2.74 -12.97
C GLU A 567 23.23 2.60 -14.40
N VAL A 568 24.09 3.53 -14.85
CA VAL A 568 24.58 3.63 -16.23
C VAL A 568 25.24 2.33 -16.72
N THR A 569 25.88 1.59 -15.81
CA THR A 569 26.58 0.32 -16.11
C THR A 569 25.76 -0.94 -15.81
N MET A 570 24.47 -0.82 -15.49
CA MET A 570 23.64 -1.97 -15.11
C MET A 570 23.43 -2.95 -16.28
N ARG A 571 23.27 -2.44 -17.51
CA ARG A 571 22.99 -3.25 -18.70
C ARG A 571 23.75 -2.73 -19.91
N GLY A 572 24.13 -3.67 -20.79
CA GLY A 572 24.95 -3.37 -21.96
C GLY A 572 26.40 -3.04 -21.58
N ARG A 573 27.26 -2.92 -22.60
CA ARG A 573 28.66 -2.54 -22.41
C ARG A 573 28.78 -1.01 -22.33
N PHE A 574 29.30 -0.48 -21.23
CA PHE A 574 29.56 0.95 -21.04
C PHE A 574 30.94 1.17 -20.38
N PRO A 575 31.94 1.72 -21.09
CA PRO A 575 31.92 2.00 -22.53
C PRO A 575 31.84 0.72 -23.38
N ASN A 576 31.28 0.83 -24.56
CA ASN A 576 31.32 -0.25 -25.55
C ASN A 576 32.72 -0.28 -26.21
N PRO A 577 33.48 -1.40 -26.13
CA PRO A 577 34.82 -1.50 -26.70
C PRO A 577 34.84 -1.37 -28.23
N ASP A 578 33.71 -1.64 -28.88
CA ASP A 578 33.56 -1.55 -30.34
C ASP A 578 33.23 -0.12 -30.80
N ASP A 579 32.85 0.78 -29.88
CA ASP A 579 32.50 2.16 -30.21
C ASP A 579 33.73 3.08 -30.12
N PRO A 580 34.26 3.59 -31.26
CA PRO A 580 35.43 4.46 -31.25
C PRO A 580 35.23 5.78 -30.50
N ARG A 581 33.99 6.20 -30.23
CA ARG A 581 33.65 7.45 -29.51
C ARG A 581 33.93 7.36 -28.01
N CYS A 582 33.82 6.16 -27.42
CA CYS A 582 33.87 5.94 -25.97
C CYS A 582 34.92 4.91 -25.52
N ARG A 583 35.35 3.97 -26.38
CA ARG A 583 36.20 2.81 -26.02
C ARG A 583 37.52 3.10 -25.28
N ASN A 584 38.03 4.33 -25.37
CA ASN A 584 39.30 4.73 -24.74
C ASN A 584 39.11 5.58 -23.47
N GLN A 585 37.89 5.72 -22.95
CA GLN A 585 37.59 6.51 -21.75
C GLN A 585 37.14 5.63 -20.60
N SER A 586 37.39 6.07 -19.37
CA SER A 586 36.86 5.38 -18.19
C SER A 586 35.38 5.71 -17.99
N VAL A 587 34.64 4.83 -17.30
CA VAL A 587 33.26 5.12 -16.87
C VAL A 587 33.20 6.44 -16.07
N THR A 588 34.18 6.66 -15.19
CA THR A 588 34.29 7.90 -14.39
C THR A 588 34.38 9.14 -15.28
N ASP A 589 35.22 9.11 -16.33
CA ASP A 589 35.37 10.27 -17.22
C ASP A 589 34.13 10.53 -18.06
N LEU A 590 33.48 9.47 -18.58
CA LEU A 590 32.25 9.60 -19.36
C LEU A 590 31.10 10.18 -18.53
N VAL A 591 30.89 9.65 -17.33
CA VAL A 591 29.85 10.08 -16.38
C VAL A 591 30.05 11.54 -15.97
N LEU A 592 31.28 11.91 -15.57
CA LEU A 592 31.57 13.27 -15.09
C LEU A 592 31.57 14.30 -16.22
N THR A 593 32.06 13.94 -17.41
CA THR A 593 32.02 14.81 -18.59
C THR A 593 30.57 15.10 -18.98
N HIS A 594 29.74 14.06 -18.99
CA HIS A 594 28.31 14.20 -19.27
C HIS A 594 27.60 15.08 -18.23
N ALA A 595 27.80 14.80 -16.94
CA ALA A 595 27.21 15.58 -15.85
C ALA A 595 27.62 17.06 -15.93
N THR A 596 28.92 17.34 -16.09
CA THR A 596 29.44 18.71 -16.16
C THR A 596 28.89 19.48 -17.36
N ARG A 597 28.75 18.81 -18.51
CA ARG A 597 28.22 19.44 -19.74
C ARG A 597 26.76 19.84 -19.60
N LEU A 598 25.91 18.96 -19.04
CA LEU A 598 24.49 19.25 -18.85
C LEU A 598 24.26 20.25 -17.70
N ASP A 599 25.07 20.18 -16.64
CA ASP A 599 25.06 21.15 -15.55
C ASP A 599 25.30 22.57 -16.05
N GLN A 600 26.35 22.77 -16.84
CA GLN A 600 26.66 24.07 -17.46
C GLN A 600 25.50 24.57 -18.33
N TRP A 601 24.92 23.69 -19.16
CA TRP A 601 23.80 24.04 -20.03
C TRP A 601 22.53 24.43 -19.24
N LEU A 602 22.27 23.79 -18.10
CA LEU A 602 21.18 24.17 -17.19
C LEU A 602 21.50 25.46 -16.43
N ALA A 603 22.74 25.65 -15.99
CA ALA A 603 23.19 26.83 -15.26
C ALA A 603 23.09 28.12 -16.10
N GLU A 604 23.36 28.07 -17.40
CA GLU A 604 23.12 29.16 -18.35
C GLU A 604 21.65 29.64 -18.34
N ARG A 605 20.72 28.74 -17.99
CA ARG A 605 19.28 28.98 -17.87
C ARG A 605 18.84 29.25 -16.43
N LYS A 606 19.79 29.35 -15.49
CA LYS A 606 19.56 29.53 -14.04
C LYS A 606 18.80 28.37 -13.39
N ILE A 607 18.98 27.16 -13.93
CA ILE A 607 18.37 25.94 -13.43
C ILE A 607 19.46 25.12 -12.74
N ARG A 608 19.19 24.62 -11.53
CA ARG A 608 20.14 23.77 -10.80
C ARG A 608 19.93 22.29 -11.16
N MET A 609 21.00 21.56 -11.41
CA MET A 609 20.91 20.13 -11.72
C MET A 609 20.73 19.29 -10.45
N MET A 610 19.90 18.25 -10.55
CA MET A 610 19.84 17.13 -9.60
C MET A 610 20.22 15.82 -10.28
N ILE A 611 20.89 14.93 -9.55
CA ILE A 611 21.21 13.57 -10.00
C ILE A 611 21.04 12.58 -8.85
N TRP A 612 20.83 11.31 -9.17
CA TRP A 612 20.91 10.20 -8.22
C TRP A 612 22.34 9.99 -7.74
N GLY A 613 22.49 9.46 -6.52
CA GLY A 613 23.78 9.34 -5.83
C GLY A 613 24.56 8.04 -6.03
N ASP A 614 23.99 7.00 -6.67
CA ASP A 614 24.57 5.65 -6.72
C ASP A 614 25.90 5.57 -7.48
N MET A 615 26.07 6.40 -8.52
CA MET A 615 27.34 6.49 -9.26
C MET A 615 28.46 7.10 -8.42
N LEU A 616 28.15 7.76 -7.30
CA LEU A 616 29.08 8.48 -6.43
C LEU A 616 29.48 7.70 -5.17
N LEU A 617 28.96 6.49 -4.98
CA LEU A 617 29.18 5.66 -3.79
C LEU A 617 29.64 4.26 -4.20
N SER A 618 30.48 3.64 -3.38
CA SER A 618 30.83 2.22 -3.53
C SER A 618 29.97 1.33 -2.62
N GLY A 619 29.88 0.03 -2.91
CA GLY A 619 29.14 -0.93 -2.07
C GLY A 619 29.63 -1.03 -0.61
N GLN A 620 30.82 -0.50 -0.30
CA GLN A 620 31.33 -0.38 1.08
C GLN A 620 30.80 0.87 1.81
N GLU A 621 30.26 1.84 1.08
CA GLU A 621 29.81 3.14 1.58
C GLU A 621 28.27 3.26 1.60
N GLY A 622 27.53 2.33 0.99
CA GLY A 622 26.07 2.28 1.00
C GLY A 622 25.55 0.94 0.48
N VAL A 623 24.48 0.43 1.08
CA VAL A 623 23.87 -0.86 0.69
C VAL A 623 23.28 -0.80 -0.71
N ALA A 624 22.81 0.37 -1.10
CA ALA A 624 22.20 0.63 -2.40
C ALA A 624 23.20 1.24 -3.41
N ALA A 625 24.48 1.35 -3.04
CA ALA A 625 25.51 1.87 -3.93
C ALA A 625 25.85 0.82 -5.00
N ALA A 626 25.58 1.13 -6.27
CA ALA A 626 25.58 0.13 -7.33
C ALA A 626 26.79 0.18 -8.29
N ASN A 627 27.53 1.29 -8.39
CA ASN A 627 28.34 1.50 -9.61
C ASN A 627 29.73 2.16 -9.45
N ALA A 628 30.19 2.51 -8.25
CA ALA A 628 31.61 2.79 -8.03
C ALA A 628 32.34 1.52 -7.56
N LEU A 629 33.38 1.11 -8.30
CA LEU A 629 34.09 -0.16 -8.07
C LEU A 629 34.66 -0.29 -6.65
N ASN A 630 35.13 0.82 -6.08
CA ASN A 630 35.72 0.88 -4.75
C ASN A 630 35.62 2.32 -4.18
N PRO A 631 35.88 2.51 -2.87
CA PRO A 631 35.81 3.83 -2.24
C PRO A 631 36.71 4.90 -2.87
N GLN A 632 37.85 4.53 -3.45
CA GLN A 632 38.77 5.47 -4.09
C GLN A 632 38.15 6.06 -5.37
N THR A 633 37.59 5.22 -6.24
CA THR A 633 36.87 5.67 -7.44
C THR A 633 35.63 6.51 -7.07
N ALA A 634 34.91 6.10 -6.02
CA ALA A 634 33.76 6.85 -5.53
C ALA A 634 34.17 8.25 -5.02
N GLN A 635 35.25 8.33 -4.24
CA GLN A 635 35.83 9.58 -3.76
C GLN A 635 36.28 10.48 -4.91
N GLU A 636 36.95 9.91 -5.91
CA GLU A 636 37.38 10.65 -7.10
C GLU A 636 36.18 11.31 -7.81
N ARG A 637 35.11 10.55 -8.06
CA ARG A 637 33.87 11.07 -8.67
C ARG A 637 33.27 12.21 -7.83
N ARG A 638 33.14 12.00 -6.52
CA ARG A 638 32.63 13.02 -5.57
C ARG A 638 33.46 14.29 -5.57
N GLN A 639 34.78 14.19 -5.68
CA GLN A 639 35.68 15.34 -5.69
C GLN A 639 35.58 16.13 -7.01
N ARG A 640 35.46 15.44 -8.15
CA ARG A 640 35.41 16.04 -9.48
C ARG A 640 34.03 16.56 -9.90
N LEU A 641 32.95 16.07 -9.28
CA LEU A 641 31.59 16.54 -9.58
C LEU A 641 31.41 18.04 -9.22
N PRO A 642 30.80 18.87 -10.09
CA PRO A 642 30.42 20.24 -9.74
C PRO A 642 29.61 20.31 -8.44
N LYS A 643 29.90 21.30 -7.60
CA LYS A 643 29.41 21.35 -6.20
C LYS A 643 28.03 21.98 -6.04
N ASP A 644 27.55 22.66 -7.06
CA ASP A 644 26.22 23.24 -7.16
C ASP A 644 25.13 22.23 -7.54
N ILE A 645 25.54 21.04 -8.02
CA ILE A 645 24.69 19.88 -8.25
C ILE A 645 24.15 19.34 -6.93
N THR A 646 22.85 19.10 -6.88
CA THR A 646 22.19 18.42 -5.75
C THR A 646 22.18 16.92 -5.98
N VAL A 647 22.59 16.15 -4.96
CA VAL A 647 22.62 14.68 -5.01
C VAL A 647 21.42 14.09 -4.28
N ALA A 648 20.59 13.36 -5.00
CA ALA A 648 19.50 12.53 -4.50
C ALA A 648 20.03 11.13 -4.17
N ASP A 649 20.41 10.91 -2.91
CA ASP A 649 21.03 9.66 -2.45
C ASP A 649 19.95 8.68 -2.01
N TRP A 650 19.75 7.61 -2.79
CA TRP A 650 18.80 6.55 -2.48
C TRP A 650 19.45 5.40 -1.72
N GLN A 651 18.85 5.02 -0.59
CA GLN A 651 19.28 3.88 0.24
C GLN A 651 18.03 3.18 0.80
N TYR A 652 17.66 2.03 0.22
CA TYR A 652 16.35 1.39 0.51
C TYR A 652 16.38 0.35 1.64
N SER A 653 17.57 -0.03 2.11
CA SER A 653 17.75 -0.93 3.24
C SER A 653 19.00 -0.56 4.02
N GLY A 654 19.09 -1.01 5.27
CA GLY A 654 20.22 -0.75 6.15
C GLY A 654 19.85 -0.30 7.56
N THR A 655 20.83 -0.39 8.45
CA THR A 655 20.76 0.11 9.83
C THR A 655 21.58 1.38 10.04
N GLN A 656 22.53 1.65 9.14
CA GLN A 656 23.42 2.81 9.16
C GLN A 656 23.55 3.39 7.75
N PHE A 657 23.64 4.72 7.65
CA PHE A 657 23.67 5.45 6.39
C PHE A 657 24.79 6.50 6.38
N PRO A 658 26.06 6.08 6.17
CA PRO A 658 27.19 7.02 6.16
C PRO A 658 27.20 7.91 4.89
N SER A 659 26.49 7.51 3.83
CA SER A 659 26.43 8.19 2.53
C SER A 659 26.14 9.68 2.62
N GLN A 660 25.13 10.09 3.42
CA GLN A 660 24.76 11.50 3.60
C GLN A 660 25.93 12.34 4.13
N GLN A 661 26.65 11.82 5.13
CA GLN A 661 27.82 12.52 5.69
C GLN A 661 28.98 12.56 4.70
N LEU A 662 29.22 11.47 3.95
CA LEU A 662 30.29 11.40 2.96
C LEU A 662 30.11 12.42 1.85
N LEU A 663 28.88 12.54 1.33
CA LEU A 663 28.51 13.51 0.31
C LEU A 663 28.56 14.95 0.85
N HIS A 664 28.03 15.18 2.07
CA HIS A 664 28.07 16.51 2.69
C HIS A 664 29.50 17.01 2.92
N ARG A 665 30.41 16.15 3.40
CA ARG A 665 31.83 16.51 3.68
C ARG A 665 32.60 17.01 2.46
N VAL A 666 32.20 16.60 1.25
CA VAL A 666 32.83 17.08 0.00
C VAL A 666 32.14 18.31 -0.58
N GLY A 667 31.17 18.90 0.15
CA GLY A 667 30.47 20.13 -0.23
C GLY A 667 29.27 19.94 -1.14
N LEU A 668 28.75 18.71 -1.30
CA LEU A 668 27.55 18.45 -2.11
C LEU A 668 26.29 18.65 -1.26
N GLN A 669 25.28 19.32 -1.83
CA GLN A 669 23.95 19.38 -1.24
C GLN A 669 23.25 18.03 -1.45
N THR A 670 22.69 17.46 -0.39
CA THR A 670 22.07 16.12 -0.46
C THR A 670 20.59 16.11 -0.12
N ILE A 671 19.88 15.17 -0.74
CA ILE A 671 18.51 14.76 -0.41
C ILE A 671 18.56 13.26 -0.12
N ALA A 672 18.00 12.82 1.01
CA ALA A 672 17.85 11.41 1.29
C ALA A 672 16.64 10.84 0.54
N CYS A 673 16.80 9.72 -0.16
CA CYS A 673 15.75 9.15 -0.99
C CYS A 673 15.35 7.75 -0.47
N THR A 674 14.11 7.63 -0.02
CA THR A 674 13.59 6.42 0.64
C THR A 674 12.59 5.73 -0.27
N TRP A 675 12.52 4.40 -0.20
CA TRP A 675 11.41 3.65 -0.79
C TRP A 675 10.30 3.52 0.26
N TYR A 676 9.59 2.40 0.37
CA TYR A 676 8.37 2.33 1.19
C TYR A 676 8.51 1.67 2.57
N ASP A 677 9.65 1.09 2.91
CA ASP A 677 9.80 0.44 4.22
C ASP A 677 9.78 1.49 5.35
N PRO A 678 8.83 1.42 6.31
CA PRO A 678 8.71 2.44 7.35
C PRO A 678 9.97 2.62 8.19
N GLN A 679 10.71 1.55 8.46
CA GLN A 679 11.95 1.61 9.25
C GLN A 679 13.07 2.25 8.46
N ASN A 680 13.17 1.97 7.15
CA ASN A 680 14.09 2.67 6.26
C ASN A 680 13.77 4.18 6.23
N ILE A 681 12.51 4.55 6.01
CA ILE A 681 12.07 5.96 5.99
C ILE A 681 12.50 6.67 7.27
N TYR A 682 12.16 6.09 8.42
CA TYR A 682 12.54 6.64 9.73
C TYR A 682 14.06 6.80 9.87
N ARG A 683 14.82 5.69 9.74
CA ARG A 683 16.26 5.70 10.02
C ARG A 683 17.03 6.60 9.06
N PHE A 684 16.67 6.59 7.78
CA PHE A 684 17.36 7.41 6.79
C PHE A 684 17.02 8.89 6.96
N THR A 685 15.79 9.24 7.36
CA THR A 685 15.44 10.62 7.76
C THR A 685 16.26 11.09 8.95
N GLN A 686 16.49 10.24 9.96
CA GLN A 686 17.35 10.60 11.10
C GLN A 686 18.80 10.83 10.66
N ALA A 687 19.34 9.98 9.78
CA ALA A 687 20.69 10.16 9.23
C ALA A 687 20.81 11.45 8.40
N ALA A 688 19.79 11.74 7.57
CA ALA A 688 19.70 12.98 6.79
C ALA A 688 19.71 14.22 7.69
N ARG A 689 18.95 14.19 8.80
CA ARG A 689 18.92 15.27 9.79
C ARG A 689 20.29 15.47 10.45
N GLN A 690 20.95 14.38 10.85
CA GLN A 690 22.28 14.43 11.46
C GLN A 690 23.33 14.98 10.51
N ALA A 691 23.22 14.67 9.21
CA ALA A 691 24.09 15.17 8.16
C ALA A 691 23.71 16.57 7.66
N GLN A 692 22.66 17.19 8.22
CA GLN A 692 22.13 18.48 7.76
C GLN A 692 21.79 18.50 6.26
N ALA A 693 21.27 17.37 5.75
CA ALA A 693 20.77 17.25 4.39
C ALA A 693 19.65 18.27 4.12
N TRP A 694 19.46 18.62 2.85
CA TRP A 694 18.43 19.59 2.44
C TRP A 694 17.01 19.07 2.69
N GLY A 695 16.82 17.76 2.58
CA GLY A 695 15.52 17.14 2.79
C GLY A 695 15.45 15.68 2.43
N LEU A 696 14.23 15.23 2.15
CA LEU A 696 13.92 13.86 1.75
C LEU A 696 13.03 13.83 0.52
N LEU A 697 13.31 12.89 -0.38
CA LEU A 697 12.49 12.54 -1.53
C LEU A 697 11.91 11.14 -1.31
N GLN A 698 10.61 11.05 -1.11
CA GLN A 698 9.92 9.78 -0.99
C GLN A 698 9.68 9.20 -2.39
N THR A 699 10.35 8.10 -2.71
CA THR A 699 10.29 7.49 -4.05
C THR A 699 9.18 6.45 -4.19
N THR A 700 8.60 6.42 -5.39
CA THR A 700 7.79 5.31 -5.89
C THR A 700 8.40 4.78 -7.19
N TRP A 701 8.25 3.48 -7.42
CA TRP A 701 8.68 2.75 -8.61
C TRP A 701 7.53 1.84 -9.04
N ALA A 702 6.41 2.46 -9.41
CA ALA A 702 5.12 1.82 -9.62
C ALA A 702 4.76 1.63 -11.11
N GLY A 703 5.79 1.53 -11.96
CA GLY A 703 5.66 1.45 -13.42
C GLY A 703 5.63 2.81 -14.13
N TYR A 704 5.86 2.79 -15.45
CA TYR A 704 6.04 3.99 -16.29
C TYR A 704 4.76 4.74 -16.65
N PHE A 705 3.58 4.10 -16.54
CA PHE A 705 2.31 4.71 -16.93
C PHE A 705 1.19 4.37 -15.93
N PRO A 706 1.37 4.71 -14.64
CA PRO A 706 0.40 4.37 -13.61
C PRO A 706 -0.89 5.18 -13.80
N ASP A 707 -1.99 4.60 -13.38
CA ASP A 707 -3.24 5.29 -13.06
C ASP A 707 -3.73 4.85 -11.68
N GLU A 708 -4.95 5.24 -11.27
CA GLU A 708 -5.47 4.94 -9.93
C GLU A 708 -5.46 3.44 -9.59
N THR A 709 -5.51 2.55 -10.59
CA THR A 709 -5.47 1.09 -10.37
C THR A 709 -4.13 0.62 -9.81
N VAL A 710 -3.05 1.41 -9.98
CA VAL A 710 -1.73 1.11 -9.41
C VAL A 710 -1.77 1.00 -7.89
N LEU A 711 -2.73 1.67 -7.23
CA LEU A 711 -2.91 1.56 -5.78
C LEU A 711 -3.31 0.14 -5.35
N GLU A 712 -3.86 -0.69 -6.24
CA GLU A 712 -4.24 -2.07 -5.89
C GLU A 712 -3.02 -2.98 -5.69
N SER A 713 -1.90 -2.70 -6.37
CA SER A 713 -0.64 -3.47 -6.21
C SER A 713 0.43 -2.71 -5.42
N GLU A 714 0.53 -1.39 -5.59
CA GLU A 714 1.63 -0.57 -5.08
C GLU A 714 1.23 0.40 -3.95
N PHE A 715 0.11 0.14 -3.25
CA PHE A 715 -0.42 1.02 -2.21
C PHE A 715 0.63 1.48 -1.18
N ARG A 716 1.53 0.57 -0.78
CA ARG A 716 2.57 0.83 0.24
C ARG A 716 3.55 1.92 -0.22
N GLN A 717 3.81 2.01 -1.53
CA GLN A 717 4.70 3.03 -2.08
C GLN A 717 4.11 4.44 -1.94
N PHE A 718 2.81 4.57 -2.19
CA PHE A 718 2.13 5.86 -2.11
C PHE A 718 1.77 6.24 -0.68
N SER A 719 1.35 5.27 0.15
CA SER A 719 1.04 5.55 1.55
C SER A 719 2.24 5.97 2.38
N ALA A 720 3.45 5.59 1.97
CA ALA A 720 4.71 6.08 2.53
C ALA A 720 4.83 7.62 2.51
N PHE A 721 4.10 8.31 1.62
CA PHE A 721 4.10 9.78 1.55
C PHE A 721 3.65 10.42 2.86
N ILE A 722 2.74 9.78 3.59
CA ILE A 722 2.28 10.27 4.90
C ILE A 722 3.40 10.19 5.92
N LEU A 723 4.18 9.11 5.92
CA LEU A 723 5.27 8.92 6.86
C LEU A 723 6.45 9.86 6.55
N ALA A 724 6.77 10.03 5.27
CA ALA A 724 7.74 11.02 4.81
C ALA A 724 7.31 12.44 5.20
N ALA A 725 6.05 12.82 4.96
CA ALA A 725 5.51 14.11 5.38
C ALA A 725 5.63 14.32 6.89
N GLU A 726 5.27 13.30 7.69
CA GLU A 726 5.37 13.36 9.16
C GLU A 726 6.80 13.61 9.62
N TYR A 727 7.77 12.77 9.26
CA TYR A 727 9.14 12.91 9.77
C TYR A 727 9.84 14.16 9.25
N THR A 728 9.59 14.54 7.99
CA THR A 728 10.27 15.69 7.38
C THR A 728 9.74 17.03 7.89
N TRP A 729 8.48 17.08 8.30
CA TRP A 729 7.89 18.25 8.93
C TRP A 729 8.24 18.31 10.42
N THR A 730 7.93 17.25 11.17
CA THR A 730 8.02 17.26 12.64
C THR A 730 9.46 17.21 13.15
N GLY A 731 10.34 16.46 12.47
CA GLY A 731 11.67 16.14 12.97
C GLY A 731 11.64 15.21 14.19
N ARG A 732 10.56 14.45 14.35
CA ARG A 732 10.34 13.55 15.50
C ARG A 732 11.29 12.35 15.46
N THR A 733 11.47 11.70 16.61
CA THR A 733 12.48 10.63 16.80
C THR A 733 11.87 9.30 17.24
N GLU A 734 10.55 9.24 17.39
CA GLU A 734 9.84 7.99 17.64
C GLU A 734 9.87 7.11 16.39
N VAL A 735 9.96 5.80 16.58
CA VAL A 735 9.89 4.82 15.49
C VAL A 735 8.46 4.72 14.93
N PRO A 736 8.26 4.30 13.67
CA PRO A 736 6.93 4.26 13.04
C PRO A 736 5.88 3.49 13.83
N ALA A 737 6.27 2.37 14.48
CA ALA A 737 5.37 1.54 15.28
C ALA A 737 4.86 2.23 16.57
N ALA A 738 5.48 3.33 16.99
CA ALA A 738 5.05 4.13 18.14
C ALA A 738 4.10 5.28 17.75
N LEU A 739 3.83 5.47 16.45
CA LEU A 739 2.88 6.48 16.01
C LEU A 739 1.46 6.11 16.46
N PRO A 740 0.63 7.09 16.89
CA PRO A 740 -0.74 6.84 17.35
C PRO A 740 -1.72 6.56 16.20
N TYR A 741 -1.23 6.25 15.00
CA TYR A 741 -2.00 6.03 13.78
C TYR A 741 -1.23 5.16 12.78
N ASP A 742 -1.96 4.60 11.83
CA ASP A 742 -1.39 3.92 10.67
C ASP A 742 -1.31 4.90 9.48
N PRO A 743 -0.12 5.23 8.97
CA PRO A 743 0.05 6.09 7.79
C PRO A 743 -0.73 5.62 6.56
N ALA A 744 -0.92 4.31 6.39
CA ALA A 744 -1.68 3.74 5.27
C ALA A 744 -3.17 4.03 5.38
N GLU A 745 -3.72 4.05 6.60
CA GLU A 745 -5.11 4.46 6.83
C GLU A 745 -5.28 5.96 6.58
N VAL A 746 -4.34 6.77 7.05
CA VAL A 746 -4.36 8.23 6.85
C VAL A 746 -4.31 8.59 5.35
N PHE A 747 -3.47 7.89 4.57
CA PHE A 747 -3.44 8.05 3.12
C PHE A 747 -4.80 7.69 2.52
N ARG A 748 -5.31 6.49 2.82
CA ARG A 748 -6.59 5.99 2.27
C ARG A 748 -7.71 6.98 2.54
N ASP A 749 -7.87 7.37 3.80
CA ASP A 749 -8.98 8.19 4.24
C ASP A 749 -8.92 9.57 3.59
N ALA A 750 -7.72 10.16 3.47
CA ALA A 750 -7.56 11.43 2.77
C ALA A 750 -7.80 11.29 1.25
N TYR A 751 -7.22 10.28 0.62
CA TYR A 751 -7.27 10.08 -0.83
C TYR A 751 -8.69 9.77 -1.31
N PHE A 752 -9.38 8.84 -0.65
CA PHE A 752 -10.73 8.38 -1.01
C PHE A 752 -11.86 9.14 -0.29
N SER A 753 -11.55 10.13 0.55
CA SER A 753 -12.58 10.93 1.22
C SER A 753 -13.59 11.52 0.22
N GLU A 754 -14.86 11.41 0.58
CA GLU A 754 -15.97 12.08 -0.11
C GLU A 754 -16.37 13.35 0.65
N THR A 755 -17.09 14.24 -0.02
CA THR A 755 -17.70 15.40 0.63
C THR A 755 -18.59 14.93 1.79
N GLN A 756 -18.37 15.48 3.00
CA GLN A 756 -19.18 15.16 4.17
C GLN A 756 -20.61 15.68 3.97
N GLN A 757 -21.58 14.78 3.88
CA GLN A 757 -23.00 15.09 3.70
C GLN A 757 -23.87 14.17 4.55
N THR A 758 -24.97 14.70 5.07
CA THR A 758 -26.01 13.91 5.72
C THR A 758 -26.98 13.37 4.68
N ARG A 759 -27.33 12.09 4.74
CA ARG A 759 -28.32 11.47 3.84
C ARG A 759 -29.27 10.56 4.63
N PRO A 760 -30.57 10.55 4.30
CA PRO A 760 -31.48 9.55 4.82
C PRO A 760 -31.18 8.17 4.21
N GLY A 761 -31.74 7.14 4.82
CA GLY A 761 -31.59 5.78 4.33
C GLY A 761 -32.37 4.77 5.14
N THR A 762 -32.18 3.51 4.79
CA THR A 762 -32.92 2.39 5.33
C THR A 762 -31.93 1.35 5.87
N LEU A 763 -32.05 1.01 7.15
CA LEU A 763 -31.20 0.05 7.86
C LEU A 763 -31.80 -1.35 7.76
N VAL A 764 -31.00 -2.34 7.38
CA VAL A 764 -31.43 -3.73 7.29
C VAL A 764 -31.25 -4.43 8.63
N ASN A 765 -32.28 -5.11 9.10
CA ASN A 765 -32.20 -5.92 10.32
C ASN A 765 -31.61 -7.32 10.02
N LEU A 766 -30.34 -7.52 10.36
CA LEU A 766 -29.64 -8.80 10.21
C LEU A 766 -29.69 -9.71 11.44
N ILE A 767 -30.33 -9.28 12.53
CA ILE A 767 -30.36 -10.01 13.80
C ILE A 767 -30.88 -11.45 13.63
N PRO A 768 -31.96 -11.71 12.86
CA PRO A 768 -32.45 -13.08 12.65
C PRO A 768 -31.47 -14.00 11.91
N ALA A 769 -30.50 -13.44 11.17
CA ALA A 769 -29.46 -14.21 10.48
C ALA A 769 -28.19 -14.43 11.31
N ALA A 770 -28.03 -13.70 12.42
CA ALA A 770 -26.82 -13.75 13.23
C ALA A 770 -26.81 -15.00 14.12
N GLN A 771 -26.09 -16.04 13.70
CA GLN A 771 -26.04 -17.34 14.37
C GLN A 771 -24.71 -17.61 15.04
N VAL A 772 -23.61 -16.99 14.59
CA VAL A 772 -22.27 -17.21 15.14
C VAL A 772 -22.06 -16.28 16.34
N PRO A 773 -21.71 -16.79 17.54
CA PRO A 773 -21.35 -15.96 18.68
C PRO A 773 -20.21 -14.99 18.34
N ALA A 774 -20.15 -13.83 18.99
CA ALA A 774 -19.03 -12.89 18.84
C ALA A 774 -17.88 -13.15 19.82
N THR A 775 -18.09 -14.05 20.79
CA THR A 775 -17.15 -14.49 21.84
C THR A 775 -16.65 -15.91 21.56
N ASP A 776 -15.33 -16.14 21.68
CA ASP A 776 -14.63 -17.39 21.31
C ASP A 776 -15.08 -18.01 19.96
N TRP A 777 -15.40 -17.13 19.02
CA TRP A 777 -16.10 -17.50 17.79
C TRP A 777 -15.26 -18.31 16.80
N LEU A 778 -13.95 -18.44 17.06
CA LEU A 778 -12.98 -19.19 16.24
C LEU A 778 -12.26 -20.31 17.00
N GLY A 779 -12.69 -20.58 18.24
CA GLY A 779 -12.02 -21.53 19.12
C GLY A 779 -10.56 -21.15 19.38
N LEU A 780 -10.29 -19.84 19.48
CA LEU A 780 -8.97 -19.29 19.80
C LEU A 780 -8.78 -19.09 21.31
N GLY A 781 -9.84 -19.32 22.09
CA GLY A 781 -9.87 -19.10 23.53
C GLY A 781 -10.27 -17.67 23.91
N PRO A 782 -10.38 -17.41 25.22
CA PRO A 782 -10.79 -16.11 25.73
C PRO A 782 -9.82 -15.00 25.30
N GLY A 783 -10.38 -13.86 24.88
CA GLY A 783 -9.62 -12.69 24.45
C GLY A 783 -9.46 -12.50 22.94
N TRP A 784 -9.98 -13.42 22.12
CA TRP A 784 -9.98 -13.37 20.66
C TRP A 784 -11.38 -13.15 20.07
N GLU A 785 -12.00 -12.06 20.49
CA GLU A 785 -13.45 -11.86 20.36
C GLU A 785 -13.77 -10.61 19.54
N LEU A 786 -14.83 -10.70 18.73
CA LEU A 786 -15.40 -9.57 17.99
C LEU A 786 -16.33 -8.71 18.84
N ALA A 787 -16.77 -9.21 20.00
CA ALA A 787 -17.79 -8.56 20.82
C ALA A 787 -17.46 -7.09 21.16
N SER A 788 -16.17 -6.75 21.32
CA SER A 788 -15.73 -5.37 21.57
C SER A 788 -15.93 -4.40 20.39
N LEU A 789 -16.17 -4.92 19.18
CA LEU A 789 -16.55 -4.14 18.00
C LEU A 789 -18.06 -3.97 17.85
N LEU A 790 -18.87 -4.74 18.59
CA LEU A 790 -20.33 -4.70 18.56
C LEU A 790 -20.89 -3.79 19.65
N PRO A 791 -22.19 -3.42 19.61
CA PRO A 791 -22.83 -2.70 20.70
C PRO A 791 -22.96 -3.61 21.92
N ALA A 792 -22.83 -3.03 23.12
CA ALA A 792 -22.92 -3.80 24.36
C ALA A 792 -24.31 -4.43 24.53
N SER A 793 -24.35 -5.71 24.93
CA SER A 793 -25.57 -6.52 25.05
C SER A 793 -26.48 -6.11 26.21
N ASP A 794 -25.97 -5.34 27.17
CA ASP A 794 -26.72 -4.76 28.28
C ASP A 794 -27.49 -3.49 27.88
N LYS A 795 -27.24 -2.96 26.67
CA LYS A 795 -27.93 -1.78 26.14
C LYS A 795 -29.11 -2.15 25.25
N PRO A 796 -30.13 -1.29 25.13
CA PRO A 796 -31.19 -1.47 24.14
C PRO A 796 -30.63 -1.65 22.73
N GLN A 797 -31.26 -2.51 21.94
CA GLN A 797 -30.87 -2.75 20.56
C GLN A 797 -31.28 -1.57 19.66
N THR A 798 -30.39 -0.57 19.60
CA THR A 798 -30.56 0.63 18.78
C THR A 798 -29.55 0.67 17.65
N PRO A 799 -29.89 1.32 16.52
CA PRO A 799 -28.92 1.56 15.46
C PRO A 799 -27.63 2.20 15.96
N SER A 800 -26.50 1.74 15.41
CA SER A 800 -25.16 2.11 15.86
C SER A 800 -24.34 2.71 14.73
N ASP A 801 -23.61 3.77 15.04
CA ASP A 801 -22.75 4.50 14.10
C ASP A 801 -21.37 3.84 13.95
N TYR A 802 -20.96 3.66 12.69
CA TYR A 802 -19.65 3.16 12.27
C TYR A 802 -19.13 4.08 11.16
N ASP A 803 -18.25 5.00 11.55
CA ASP A 803 -17.67 6.04 10.68
C ASP A 803 -18.71 6.84 9.88
N GLY A 804 -19.70 7.39 10.59
CA GLY A 804 -20.74 8.23 10.00
C GLY A 804 -21.81 7.45 9.25
N ILE A 805 -21.76 6.12 9.20
CA ILE A 805 -22.85 5.29 8.67
C ILE A 805 -23.55 4.59 9.83
N LEU A 806 -24.87 4.72 9.88
CA LEU A 806 -25.72 4.07 10.85
C LEU A 806 -26.07 2.66 10.37
N PHE A 807 -26.01 1.67 11.26
CA PHE A 807 -26.38 0.27 10.97
C PHE A 807 -27.26 -0.31 12.07
N HIS A 808 -28.19 -1.20 11.70
CA HIS A 808 -28.93 -2.03 12.65
C HIS A 808 -28.24 -3.39 12.76
N ILE A 809 -27.46 -3.60 13.83
CA ILE A 809 -26.56 -4.74 13.97
C ILE A 809 -26.88 -5.60 15.20
N PRO A 810 -26.50 -6.89 15.20
CA PRO A 810 -26.60 -7.73 16.39
C PRO A 810 -25.55 -7.35 17.45
N GLN A 811 -25.81 -7.71 18.71
CA GLN A 811 -24.99 -7.30 19.87
C GLN A 811 -23.97 -8.37 20.30
N ASP A 812 -24.36 -9.63 20.30
CA ASP A 812 -23.58 -10.77 20.82
C ASP A 812 -23.26 -11.83 19.75
N LYS A 813 -23.78 -11.65 18.53
CA LYS A 813 -23.62 -12.56 17.40
C LYS A 813 -23.29 -11.81 16.11
N VAL A 814 -22.81 -12.53 15.11
CA VAL A 814 -22.56 -12.03 13.76
C VAL A 814 -23.10 -12.99 12.71
N VAL A 815 -23.32 -12.47 11.52
CA VAL A 815 -23.54 -13.32 10.34
C VAL A 815 -22.17 -13.69 9.78
N VAL A 816 -21.91 -14.99 9.63
CA VAL A 816 -20.75 -15.50 8.89
C VAL A 816 -21.26 -16.23 7.67
N LEU A 817 -20.65 -15.96 6.52
CA LEU A 817 -20.88 -16.62 5.25
C LEU A 817 -19.58 -17.30 4.83
N GLY A 818 -19.61 -18.60 4.58
CA GLY A 818 -18.39 -19.38 4.35
C GLY A 818 -18.67 -20.76 3.75
N ASN A 819 -17.59 -21.45 3.37
CA ASN A 819 -17.64 -22.72 2.63
C ASN A 819 -17.04 -23.90 3.40
N THR A 820 -15.71 -23.98 3.54
CA THR A 820 -15.04 -25.12 4.20
C THR A 820 -14.40 -24.77 5.55
N LEU A 821 -13.64 -23.66 5.65
CA LEU A 821 -12.96 -23.24 6.87
C LEU A 821 -13.77 -22.20 7.68
N GLN A 822 -14.88 -22.62 8.26
CA GLN A 822 -15.82 -21.72 8.97
C GLN A 822 -16.13 -22.16 10.41
N PRO A 823 -16.51 -21.21 11.29
CA PRO A 823 -17.08 -21.54 12.59
C PRO A 823 -18.49 -22.14 12.48
N ALA A 824 -18.93 -22.81 13.54
CA ALA A 824 -20.29 -23.32 13.66
C ALA A 824 -21.33 -22.18 13.58
N GLY A 825 -22.47 -22.43 12.92
CA GLY A 825 -23.53 -21.44 12.69
C GLY A 825 -23.33 -20.56 11.44
N THR A 826 -22.35 -20.89 10.60
CA THR A 826 -22.10 -20.19 9.33
C THR A 826 -23.13 -20.56 8.27
N LEU A 827 -23.54 -19.57 7.46
CA LEU A 827 -24.45 -19.73 6.34
C LEU A 827 -23.69 -19.98 5.02
N SER A 828 -24.26 -20.82 4.14
CA SER A 828 -23.76 -21.01 2.78
C SER A 828 -24.32 -19.98 1.80
N SER A 829 -25.42 -19.30 2.15
CA SER A 829 -25.87 -18.08 1.47
C SER A 829 -26.84 -17.29 2.35
N LEU A 830 -26.90 -15.97 2.11
CA LEU A 830 -27.90 -15.09 2.74
C LEU A 830 -28.60 -14.28 1.66
N THR A 831 -29.92 -14.36 1.60
CA THR A 831 -30.78 -13.48 0.81
C THR A 831 -31.55 -12.56 1.74
N VAL A 832 -31.55 -11.26 1.44
CA VAL A 832 -32.31 -10.26 2.20
C VAL A 832 -33.22 -9.49 1.26
N GLU A 833 -34.53 -9.59 1.47
CA GLU A 833 -35.52 -8.79 0.74
C GLU A 833 -35.58 -7.36 1.31
N VAL A 834 -35.61 -6.35 0.43
CA VAL A 834 -35.49 -4.94 0.84
C VAL A 834 -36.56 -4.03 0.24
N HIS A 835 -36.92 -4.19 -1.04
CA HIS A 835 -37.94 -3.37 -1.73
C HIS A 835 -37.76 -1.86 -1.54
N ARG A 836 -36.56 -1.36 -1.85
CA ARG A 836 -36.17 0.05 -1.69
C ARG A 836 -35.28 0.52 -2.82
N LYS A 837 -35.34 1.82 -3.10
CA LYS A 837 -34.34 2.50 -3.92
C LYS A 837 -33.18 2.92 -3.03
N ALA A 838 -31.97 2.85 -3.58
CA ALA A 838 -30.77 3.28 -2.89
C ALA A 838 -29.78 3.85 -3.90
N ARG A 839 -29.12 4.94 -3.55
CA ARG A 839 -27.98 5.46 -4.29
C ARG A 839 -26.70 4.69 -3.97
N HIS A 840 -26.56 4.24 -2.74
CA HIS A 840 -25.43 3.42 -2.30
C HIS A 840 -25.90 2.32 -1.36
N LEU A 841 -25.14 1.22 -1.34
CA LEU A 841 -25.19 0.23 -0.26
C LEU A 841 -23.94 0.39 0.59
N ALA A 842 -24.10 0.40 1.91
CA ALA A 842 -23.01 0.31 2.86
C ALA A 842 -23.07 -1.04 3.57
N LEU A 843 -21.94 -1.73 3.67
CA LEU A 843 -21.80 -3.02 4.32
C LEU A 843 -20.79 -2.87 5.48
N LEU A 844 -21.20 -3.17 6.70
CA LEU A 844 -20.29 -3.32 7.81
C LEU A 844 -19.78 -4.75 7.85
N ASN A 845 -18.51 -4.97 7.52
CA ASN A 845 -17.97 -6.30 7.27
C ASN A 845 -16.49 -6.47 7.61
N ALA A 846 -16.06 -7.72 7.61
CA ALA A 846 -14.67 -8.18 7.67
C ALA A 846 -14.58 -9.60 7.07
N THR A 847 -13.40 -10.19 7.01
CA THR A 847 -13.22 -11.64 6.79
C THR A 847 -12.85 -12.33 8.08
N VAL A 848 -13.16 -13.62 8.18
CA VAL A 848 -12.84 -14.46 9.35
C VAL A 848 -11.34 -14.66 9.50
N TRP A 849 -10.70 -14.95 8.38
CA TRP A 849 -9.28 -15.26 8.33
C TRP A 849 -8.53 -14.19 7.55
N SER A 850 -7.27 -13.99 7.93
CA SER A 850 -6.30 -13.34 7.06
C SER A 850 -5.96 -14.28 5.92
N VAL A 851 -6.21 -13.83 4.69
CA VAL A 851 -5.98 -14.60 3.46
C VAL A 851 -5.21 -13.71 2.48
N PRO A 852 -4.60 -14.27 1.41
CA PRO A 852 -3.92 -13.45 0.42
C PRO A 852 -4.79 -12.30 -0.10
N ASN A 853 -4.20 -11.14 -0.30
CA ASN A 853 -4.88 -10.02 -0.97
C ASN A 853 -5.31 -10.47 -2.38
N GLY A 854 -6.50 -10.04 -2.81
CA GLY A 854 -7.10 -10.46 -4.08
C GLY A 854 -8.03 -11.67 -3.98
N THR A 855 -8.08 -12.37 -2.85
CA THR A 855 -9.06 -13.45 -2.63
C THR A 855 -10.48 -12.90 -2.51
N ILE A 856 -11.43 -13.50 -3.25
CA ILE A 856 -12.85 -13.15 -3.19
C ILE A 856 -13.50 -13.91 -2.03
N ALA A 857 -13.81 -13.24 -0.93
CA ALA A 857 -14.48 -13.86 0.21
C ALA A 857 -15.94 -14.19 -0.11
N ALA A 858 -16.66 -13.23 -0.70
CA ALA A 858 -18.05 -13.40 -1.07
C ALA A 858 -18.43 -12.51 -2.25
N ARG A 859 -19.53 -12.86 -2.92
CA ARG A 859 -20.16 -12.09 -3.99
C ARG A 859 -21.49 -11.53 -3.50
N MET A 860 -21.65 -10.21 -3.61
CA MET A 860 -22.92 -9.52 -3.40
C MET A 860 -23.65 -9.39 -4.74
N LEU A 861 -24.86 -9.93 -4.83
CA LEU A 861 -25.77 -9.80 -5.97
C LEU A 861 -26.92 -8.88 -5.56
N VAL A 862 -27.19 -7.86 -6.38
CA VAL A 862 -28.28 -6.91 -6.17
C VAL A 862 -29.31 -7.14 -7.27
N ASP A 863 -30.45 -7.70 -6.90
CA ASP A 863 -31.56 -7.95 -7.81
C ASP A 863 -32.51 -6.75 -7.81
N TYR A 864 -32.91 -6.29 -8.99
CA TYR A 864 -33.90 -5.23 -9.14
C TYR A 864 -35.30 -5.81 -9.35
N ALA A 865 -36.32 -4.99 -9.08
CA ALA A 865 -37.72 -5.38 -9.28
C ALA A 865 -38.06 -5.69 -10.76
N ASP A 866 -37.29 -5.17 -11.71
CA ASP A 866 -37.44 -5.45 -13.15
C ASP A 866 -36.77 -6.76 -13.63
N GLY A 867 -36.17 -7.51 -12.70
CA GLY A 867 -35.46 -8.76 -12.98
C GLY A 867 -34.00 -8.59 -13.41
N SER A 868 -33.51 -7.36 -13.59
CA SER A 868 -32.09 -7.11 -13.84
C SER A 868 -31.25 -7.31 -12.57
N GLN A 869 -29.94 -7.50 -12.74
CA GLN A 869 -29.01 -7.77 -11.64
C GLN A 869 -27.71 -6.95 -11.78
N ARG A 870 -27.11 -6.60 -10.64
CA ARG A 870 -25.72 -6.14 -10.53
C ARG A 870 -24.95 -6.98 -9.52
N THR A 871 -23.63 -6.97 -9.65
CA THR A 871 -22.74 -7.79 -8.83
C THR A 871 -21.58 -6.95 -8.31
N MET A 872 -21.17 -7.21 -7.08
CA MET A 872 -19.90 -6.75 -6.52
C MET A 872 -19.22 -7.90 -5.79
N ASP A 873 -17.95 -8.14 -6.11
CA ASP A 873 -17.11 -9.06 -5.37
C ASP A 873 -16.52 -8.37 -4.14
N LEU A 874 -16.56 -9.05 -2.99
CA LEU A 874 -15.91 -8.65 -1.74
C LEU A 874 -14.55 -9.31 -1.67
N VAL A 875 -13.52 -8.54 -2.00
CA VAL A 875 -12.14 -8.95 -2.24
C VAL A 875 -11.23 -8.47 -1.12
N THR A 876 -10.52 -9.41 -0.49
CA THR A 876 -9.56 -9.13 0.60
C THR A 876 -8.46 -8.18 0.12
N GLY A 877 -8.12 -7.18 0.93
CA GLY A 877 -7.14 -6.13 0.62
C GLY A 877 -7.68 -5.02 -0.27
N ARG A 878 -8.83 -5.24 -0.93
CA ARG A 878 -9.45 -4.25 -1.83
C ARG A 878 -10.64 -3.58 -1.15
N ASN A 879 -11.72 -4.30 -0.89
CA ASN A 879 -12.94 -3.75 -0.31
C ASN A 879 -13.48 -4.61 0.85
N THR A 880 -12.65 -5.50 1.39
CA THR A 880 -12.79 -6.13 2.70
C THR A 880 -11.40 -6.56 3.19
N ALA A 881 -11.27 -6.94 4.46
CA ALA A 881 -10.07 -7.55 5.02
C ALA A 881 -10.41 -8.29 6.31
N SER A 882 -9.44 -9.04 6.83
CA SER A 882 -9.55 -9.72 8.12
C SER A 882 -10.01 -8.77 9.22
N TRP A 883 -10.80 -9.31 10.14
CA TRP A 883 -11.15 -8.61 11.38
C TRP A 883 -9.91 -8.30 12.23
N GLN A 884 -8.87 -9.13 12.14
CA GLN A 884 -7.54 -8.84 12.65
C GLN A 884 -6.91 -7.81 11.71
N GLN A 885 -6.51 -6.66 12.24
CA GLN A 885 -6.06 -5.50 11.46
C GLN A 885 -4.64 -5.69 10.88
N ASP A 886 -4.43 -6.80 10.19
CA ASP A 886 -3.12 -7.23 9.70
C ASP A 886 -2.78 -6.62 8.33
N SER A 887 -3.79 -6.11 7.61
CA SER A 887 -3.64 -5.53 6.28
C SER A 887 -4.71 -4.45 6.02
N PRO A 888 -4.37 -3.33 5.37
CA PRO A 888 -5.36 -2.33 4.95
C PRO A 888 -6.24 -2.88 3.82
N ALA A 889 -7.51 -2.46 3.79
CA ALA A 889 -8.38 -2.59 2.63
C ALA A 889 -8.47 -1.24 1.93
N LEU A 890 -8.10 -1.18 0.65
CA LEU A 890 -7.93 0.06 -0.10
C LEU A 890 -9.22 0.92 -0.19
N TYR A 891 -10.36 0.28 -0.43
CA TYR A 891 -11.66 0.93 -0.65
C TYR A 891 -12.68 0.63 0.47
N ALA A 892 -12.22 0.12 1.62
CA ALA A 892 -13.07 -0.16 2.78
C ALA A 892 -12.50 0.51 4.05
N PRO A 893 -12.88 1.77 4.32
CA PRO A 893 -12.48 2.46 5.54
C PRO A 893 -12.88 1.71 6.81
N ILE A 894 -12.17 1.97 7.89
CA ILE A 894 -12.48 1.39 9.19
C ILE A 894 -13.72 2.08 9.76
N GLY A 895 -14.79 1.30 9.94
CA GLY A 895 -15.99 1.78 10.64
C GLY A 895 -15.80 1.88 12.14
N ARG A 896 -15.11 0.88 12.72
CA ARG A 896 -14.70 0.87 14.13
C ARG A 896 -13.45 0.02 14.28
N LYS A 897 -12.51 0.51 15.08
CA LYS A 897 -11.33 -0.23 15.54
C LYS A 897 -11.21 -0.18 17.05
N THR A 898 -10.70 -1.26 17.63
CA THR A 898 -10.39 -1.37 19.05
C THR A 898 -9.30 -2.42 19.26
N LYS A 899 -8.97 -2.72 20.51
CA LYS A 899 -8.20 -3.89 20.88
C LYS A 899 -9.10 -4.98 21.43
N SER A 900 -8.84 -6.23 21.06
CA SER A 900 -9.41 -7.39 21.75
C SER A 900 -8.90 -7.45 23.20
N PRO A 901 -9.49 -8.26 24.09
CA PRO A 901 -8.94 -8.45 25.43
C PRO A 901 -7.51 -9.02 25.43
N ALA A 902 -7.09 -9.73 24.37
CA ALA A 902 -5.70 -10.14 24.13
C ALA A 902 -4.80 -8.98 23.60
N SER A 903 -5.26 -7.73 23.67
CA SER A 903 -4.57 -6.52 23.19
C SER A 903 -4.30 -6.47 21.68
N THR A 904 -5.02 -7.26 20.90
CA THR A 904 -4.90 -7.36 19.45
C THR A 904 -5.71 -6.27 18.74
N PRO A 905 -5.13 -5.51 17.80
CA PRO A 905 -5.91 -4.58 16.97
C PRO A 905 -6.92 -5.32 16.10
N ILE A 906 -8.20 -4.95 16.24
CA ILE A 906 -9.31 -5.55 15.51
C ILE A 906 -10.21 -4.46 14.94
N ALA A 907 -10.84 -4.73 13.80
CA ALA A 907 -11.68 -3.75 13.11
C ALA A 907 -12.85 -4.35 12.33
N LEU A 908 -13.94 -3.60 12.24
CA LEU A 908 -14.97 -3.76 11.20
C LEU A 908 -14.84 -2.62 10.20
N ARG A 909 -15.07 -2.93 8.93
CA ARG A 909 -14.88 -2.01 7.81
C ARG A 909 -16.20 -1.68 7.14
N VAL A 910 -16.30 -0.48 6.59
CA VAL A 910 -17.47 -0.01 5.84
C VAL A 910 -17.16 -0.09 4.36
N THR A 911 -17.71 -1.09 3.69
CA THR A 911 -17.63 -1.22 2.23
C THR A 911 -18.78 -0.49 1.61
N ARG A 912 -18.50 0.39 0.65
CA ARG A 912 -19.53 1.12 -0.09
C ARG A 912 -19.62 0.60 -1.51
N TRP A 913 -20.84 0.37 -1.96
CA TRP A 913 -21.15 0.06 -3.35
C TRP A 913 -22.01 1.19 -3.92
N GLN A 914 -21.51 1.83 -4.98
CA GLN A 914 -22.28 2.80 -5.75
C GLN A 914 -23.31 2.06 -6.59
N ASN A 915 -24.60 2.37 -6.38
CA ASN A 915 -25.63 1.86 -7.26
C ASN A 915 -25.54 2.57 -8.62
N PRO A 916 -25.28 1.85 -9.74
CA PRO A 916 -25.28 2.44 -11.08
C PRO A 916 -26.68 2.86 -11.56
N ASP A 917 -27.74 2.29 -10.95
CA ASP A 917 -29.14 2.48 -11.31
C ASP A 917 -29.97 2.95 -10.09
N PRO A 918 -29.65 4.11 -9.48
CA PRO A 918 -30.23 4.54 -8.19
C PRO A 918 -31.74 4.81 -8.23
N GLN A 919 -32.31 4.97 -9.43
CA GLN A 919 -33.73 5.20 -9.64
C GLN A 919 -34.56 3.91 -9.66
N ARG A 920 -33.92 2.73 -9.79
CA ARG A 920 -34.59 1.44 -9.79
C ARG A 920 -34.74 0.89 -8.38
N GLU A 921 -35.84 0.20 -8.13
CA GLU A 921 -36.07 -0.48 -6.86
C GLU A 921 -35.23 -1.76 -6.79
N ILE A 922 -34.47 -1.91 -5.72
CA ILE A 922 -33.79 -3.16 -5.35
C ILE A 922 -34.84 -4.04 -4.68
N SER A 923 -35.06 -5.23 -5.21
CA SER A 923 -35.99 -6.20 -4.64
C SER A 923 -35.31 -6.97 -3.51
N ARG A 924 -34.11 -7.52 -3.75
CA ARG A 924 -33.32 -8.26 -2.76
C ARG A 924 -31.82 -8.14 -2.99
N ILE A 925 -31.07 -8.40 -1.93
CA ILE A 925 -29.61 -8.48 -1.92
C ILE A 925 -29.22 -9.90 -1.51
N ARG A 926 -28.33 -10.54 -2.27
CA ARG A 926 -27.83 -11.88 -1.96
C ARG A 926 -26.33 -11.85 -1.72
N PHE A 927 -25.88 -12.57 -0.70
CA PHE A 927 -24.48 -12.77 -0.40
C PHE A 927 -24.15 -14.25 -0.52
N VAL A 928 -23.17 -14.56 -1.38
CA VAL A 928 -22.75 -15.93 -1.68
C VAL A 928 -21.25 -16.03 -1.43
N PRO A 929 -20.76 -16.86 -0.48
CA PRO A 929 -19.34 -17.08 -0.28
C PRO A 929 -18.72 -17.71 -1.54
N VAL A 930 -17.46 -17.35 -1.84
CA VAL A 930 -16.79 -17.80 -3.08
C VAL A 930 -15.58 -18.67 -2.77
N ASP A 931 -14.71 -18.24 -1.87
CA ASP A 931 -13.50 -18.97 -1.52
C ASP A 931 -13.73 -20.02 -0.43
N ALA A 932 -12.96 -21.11 -0.44
CA ALA A 932 -13.09 -22.20 0.52
C ALA A 932 -12.57 -21.81 1.93
N GLU A 933 -11.62 -20.88 1.99
CA GLU A 933 -10.99 -20.38 3.20
C GLU A 933 -11.56 -19.02 3.63
N ALA A 934 -11.67 -18.07 2.71
CA ALA A 934 -12.06 -16.71 3.04
C ALA A 934 -13.57 -16.60 3.32
N SER A 935 -13.95 -16.69 4.60
CA SER A 935 -15.33 -16.50 5.05
C SER A 935 -15.60 -15.01 5.34
N LEU A 936 -16.77 -14.50 4.92
CA LEU A 936 -17.21 -13.12 5.17
C LEU A 936 -17.92 -13.03 6.53
N VAL A 937 -17.54 -12.05 7.34
CA VAL A 937 -18.32 -11.55 8.48
C VAL A 937 -19.15 -10.37 8.01
N LEU A 938 -20.48 -10.46 8.12
CA LEU A 938 -21.41 -9.39 7.78
C LEU A 938 -22.14 -8.94 9.05
N ALA A 939 -21.78 -7.76 9.56
CA ALA A 939 -22.37 -7.21 10.78
C ALA A 939 -23.60 -6.33 10.49
N GLY A 940 -23.65 -5.64 9.34
CA GLY A 940 -24.75 -4.73 9.01
C GLY A 940 -24.82 -4.36 7.53
N VAL A 941 -26.03 -4.00 7.08
CA VAL A 941 -26.29 -3.47 5.73
C VAL A 941 -27.17 -2.23 5.85
N THR A 942 -26.83 -1.18 5.12
CA THR A 942 -27.58 0.09 5.07
C THR A 942 -27.73 0.56 3.63
N LEU A 943 -28.96 0.91 3.24
CA LEU A 943 -29.32 1.49 1.96
C LEU A 943 -29.33 3.01 2.10
N ILE A 944 -28.47 3.72 1.41
CA ILE A 944 -28.36 5.18 1.49
C ILE A 944 -29.04 5.80 0.26
N GLN A 945 -29.90 6.80 0.47
CA GLN A 945 -30.71 7.43 -0.58
C GLN A 945 -30.00 8.59 -1.32
#